data_AF-A0A0Q5Z1G4-F1
#
_entry.id   AF-A0A0Q5Z1G4-F1
#
_cell.length_a   1.000
_cell.length_b   1.000
_cell.length_c   1.000
_cell.angle_alpha   90.00
_cell.angle_beta   90.00
_cell.angle_gamma   90.00
#
_symmetry.space_group_name_H-M   'P 1'
#
loop_
_entity.id
_entity.type
_entity.pdbx_description
1 polymer ?
#
loop_
_entity_poly.entity_id
_entity_poly.type
_entity_poly.pdbx_seq_one_letter_code
_entity_poly.pdbx_strand_id
1 'polypeptide(L)'
;MKLVPVDHDPFADAAPASAGPRLVPVDHDPFADPATVSDLPTAGLPGDGTAAIGRGIINGVPVAGPYLLAGVNRAAAAVRALKNDTTFSDELGKVERFGEATAKANPWATTGGEIAGGVAGTIPLVMAAPAAFGAGAGSLLARTAASTASGAVLGGADAAVRSDADANATGWGAGMGAGLGAAGPVAGRLIGKAITAVRGEAPGMGLVREMAHGMSEQDLVSAQFLREQGRALPGGGAELSVGEALNAATGGRATRALQLERVAANSGGEGGRIAAEFYAARPAAVDNVARSAFDSIGPQNQAPSGVGIDLQSAARAGVRQTPEGIALAQAREAVGPRLTADQAGRVIQPEMRGVADAREAARKAQADPDYAAARAAPENIGIERTIAVERPGEPIVTPTAWERPQFTPDAPRPLGGMNASAPSADGPVESLARYIARKGGINFDGGEARANDFQRWNIPGVGNVARADGRSIDNFWREELIGAGYLKPDIDGGAARDIRDELLRKLTNEQRGVPSYQIGKEPSAARVRATRQADEYRGSTEAAEGFLDRDLINAGIRPETVHPDIRSRVLGEMMRDPRADSLDVYEKVVMAMRDAPPPTVKGTTIREEIPDVRFGQVNPQAALDAIGAQMRTAKGDVRNALARARRDLYGPDGQTDLSVEGLLHARERLDTGIKLALRDGDGTKVRDLQTARSALDGQLKTVPEVATADANFAANSRSLEPFEGNSPLARVVQQDPATGRMATPTEQVPSHLQGASAAREFLANATPAARQAYEANVATRILDAATDRRGNVDADKLSALLRESTDVLENMPDVYHRLDGVVRTRDALAKVEASPLGRIAARPDVDAAIQAVFTPNPKPGSHAEVSAAMTALARNRPAAARDLARIHLESVFNEATQQSKGVAAQYGGAGFASAVRGNSQQRHNLEAAIRALPEGDTLWGGLDRLMTTLEATGYRPQKGSDTAFNEAIKKQFASGSTPIGQAVSDVATGAAAGATVGGFGGAAGGAIVGLKRGAGDAALRVRMLGNGEAIARLMFDPRALPDLRALSRSPAGSKNAELFTRRLLALANGGGGPVREPSTERR
;
A
#
# COMPACT_ATOMS: atom_id res chain seq x y z
N MET A 1 -31.04 -30.74 -29.75
CA MET A 1 -31.76 -30.39 -28.49
C MET A 1 -32.54 -29.12 -28.75
N LYS A 2 -33.88 -29.20 -28.67
CA LYS A 2 -34.81 -28.06 -28.79
C LYS A 2 -34.86 -27.32 -27.45
N LEU A 3 -34.72 -26.00 -27.47
CA LEU A 3 -34.96 -25.14 -26.30
C LEU A 3 -36.45 -24.82 -26.23
N VAL A 4 -37.03 -25.00 -25.03
CA VAL A 4 -38.39 -24.60 -24.66
C VAL A 4 -38.27 -23.32 -23.82
N PRO A 5 -39.04 -22.25 -24.10
CA PRO A 5 -39.12 -21.11 -23.21
C PRO A 5 -40.11 -21.40 -22.07
N VAL A 6 -39.74 -21.05 -20.85
CA VAL A 6 -40.62 -21.09 -19.67
C VAL A 6 -41.10 -19.67 -19.41
N ASP A 7 -42.34 -19.38 -19.78
CA ASP A 7 -43.10 -18.23 -19.30
C ASP A 7 -43.74 -18.61 -17.95
N HIS A 8 -43.23 -18.07 -16.85
CA HIS A 8 -44.03 -17.90 -15.64
C HIS A 8 -43.42 -16.79 -14.77
N ASP A 9 -44.08 -15.63 -14.75
CA ASP A 9 -43.85 -14.56 -13.78
C ASP A 9 -44.70 -14.84 -12.54
N PRO A 10 -44.10 -15.06 -11.35
CA PRO A 10 -44.83 -15.38 -10.13
C PRO A 10 -45.45 -14.16 -9.42
N PHE A 11 -45.46 -12.97 -10.03
CA PHE A 11 -45.99 -11.74 -9.40
C PHE A 11 -47.28 -11.18 -10.02
N ALA A 12 -47.95 -11.94 -10.90
CA ALA A 12 -49.11 -11.44 -11.64
C ALA A 12 -50.43 -11.38 -10.83
N ASP A 13 -50.52 -11.99 -9.64
CA ASP A 13 -51.78 -12.07 -8.89
C ASP A 13 -51.67 -11.50 -7.46
N ALA A 14 -51.83 -10.18 -7.33
CA ALA A 14 -52.23 -9.55 -6.07
C ALA A 14 -53.34 -8.51 -6.31
N ALA A 15 -54.48 -8.72 -5.65
CA ALA A 15 -55.70 -7.92 -5.77
C ALA A 15 -55.59 -6.51 -5.14
N PRO A 16 -56.44 -5.53 -5.53
CA PRO A 16 -56.27 -4.13 -5.15
C PRO A 16 -56.92 -3.80 -3.80
N ALA A 17 -56.17 -3.13 -2.92
CA ALA A 17 -56.67 -2.59 -1.66
C ALA A 17 -56.83 -1.06 -1.72
N SER A 18 -58.09 -0.65 -1.60
CA SER A 18 -58.69 0.60 -1.06
C SER A 18 -57.85 1.86 -0.83
N ALA A 19 -58.44 2.97 -1.29
CA ALA A 19 -58.02 4.36 -1.16
C ALA A 19 -57.79 4.86 0.28
N GLY A 20 -56.69 5.60 0.45
CA GLY A 20 -56.39 6.53 1.55
C GLY A 20 -56.04 7.94 1.00
N PRO A 21 -55.98 8.98 1.84
CA PRO A 21 -56.53 10.31 1.52
C PRO A 21 -55.65 11.21 0.66
N ARG A 22 -56.31 12.12 -0.07
CA ARG A 22 -55.74 13.23 -0.85
C ARG A 22 -55.00 14.22 0.04
N LEU A 23 -53.76 14.54 -0.32
CA LEU A 23 -53.00 15.64 0.25
C LEU A 23 -53.35 16.96 -0.45
N VAL A 24 -53.61 17.99 0.35
CA VAL A 24 -53.71 19.40 -0.06
C VAL A 24 -52.28 19.95 -0.17
N PRO A 25 -51.93 20.76 -1.20
CA PRO A 25 -50.62 21.41 -1.25
C PRO A 25 -50.50 22.45 -0.14
N VAL A 26 -49.44 22.36 0.66
CA VAL A 26 -49.06 23.41 1.61
C VAL A 26 -47.83 24.11 1.03
N ASP A 27 -48.01 25.36 0.62
CA ASP A 27 -46.93 26.31 0.34
C ASP A 27 -46.33 26.77 1.68
N HIS A 28 -45.34 26.03 2.21
CA HIS A 28 -44.36 26.59 3.15
C HIS A 28 -43.16 25.65 3.34
N ASP A 29 -41.96 26.17 3.08
CA ASP A 29 -40.67 25.55 3.40
C ASP A 29 -40.32 25.84 4.88
N PRO A 30 -40.15 24.82 5.75
CA PRO A 30 -39.79 25.00 7.15
C PRO A 30 -38.27 25.12 7.41
N PHE A 31 -37.43 25.36 6.39
CA PHE A 31 -35.98 25.53 6.56
C PHE A 31 -35.42 26.90 6.13
N ALA A 32 -36.25 27.94 6.06
CA ALA A 32 -35.77 29.30 5.92
C ALA A 32 -35.40 29.91 7.29
N ASP A 33 -34.15 29.76 7.70
CA ASP A 33 -33.59 30.41 8.91
C ASP A 33 -33.02 31.82 8.61
N PRO A 34 -33.24 32.83 9.49
CA PRO A 34 -32.56 34.13 9.46
C PRO A 34 -31.29 34.18 10.35
N ALA A 35 -30.31 34.99 9.90
CA ALA A 35 -28.97 35.30 10.45
C ALA A 35 -28.88 35.48 12.00
N THR A 36 -27.76 35.20 12.70
CA THR A 36 -26.46 35.92 12.65
C THR A 36 -25.22 35.19 13.25
N VAL A 37 -24.11 35.23 12.50
CA VAL A 37 -22.66 35.46 12.80
C VAL A 37 -21.95 34.82 14.03
N SER A 38 -20.99 33.91 13.77
CA SER A 38 -19.62 33.93 14.34
C SER A 38 -18.60 33.10 13.49
N ASP A 39 -17.53 33.79 13.06
CA ASP A 39 -16.14 33.35 12.76
C ASP A 39 -15.74 32.36 11.62
N LEU A 40 -14.93 32.94 10.70
CA LEU A 40 -13.85 32.39 9.81
C LEU A 40 -14.15 32.17 8.30
N PRO A 41 -13.16 32.41 7.39
CA PRO A 41 -13.21 33.54 6.45
C PRO A 41 -13.63 33.20 5.01
N THR A 42 -14.46 34.08 4.44
CA THR A 42 -14.90 34.05 3.05
C THR A 42 -14.04 34.99 2.19
N ALA A 43 -13.09 34.44 1.43
CA ALA A 43 -12.30 35.20 0.47
C ALA A 43 -13.10 35.45 -0.82
N GLY A 44 -13.16 36.70 -1.29
CA GLY A 44 -13.65 37.01 -2.65
C GLY A 44 -14.56 38.22 -2.86
N LEU A 45 -14.46 39.30 -2.06
CA LEU A 45 -15.13 40.57 -2.33
C LEU A 45 -14.13 41.73 -2.51
N PRO A 46 -14.54 42.84 -3.18
CA PRO A 46 -13.64 43.93 -3.56
C PRO A 46 -13.09 44.63 -2.32
N GLY A 47 -11.75 44.74 -2.23
CA GLY A 47 -11.06 45.34 -1.08
C GLY A 47 -10.27 44.34 -0.22
N ASP A 48 -10.29 43.05 -0.52
CA ASP A 48 -9.59 42.02 0.25
C ASP A 48 -8.07 41.98 -0.04
N GLY A 49 -7.25 42.25 0.97
CA GLY A 49 -5.78 42.41 0.88
C GLY A 49 -5.00 41.15 0.53
N THR A 50 -5.65 39.99 0.50
CA THR A 50 -5.02 38.70 0.15
C THR A 50 -5.03 38.40 -1.35
N ALA A 51 -5.88 39.06 -2.14
CA ALA A 51 -5.84 39.01 -3.61
C ALA A 51 -4.73 39.89 -4.23
N ALA A 52 -4.08 40.75 -3.43
CA ALA A 52 -3.01 41.66 -3.86
C ALA A 52 -1.61 41.02 -3.83
N ILE A 53 -1.39 39.99 -3.00
CA ILE A 53 -0.09 39.31 -2.89
C ILE A 53 0.15 38.32 -4.06
N GLY A 54 -0.92 37.74 -4.61
CA GLY A 54 -0.84 36.78 -5.72
C GLY A 54 -0.60 37.35 -7.12
N ARG A 55 -0.62 38.67 -7.31
CA ARG A 55 -0.35 39.31 -8.62
C ARG A 55 1.00 40.02 -8.71
N GLY A 56 1.73 40.16 -7.61
CA GLY A 56 3.06 40.80 -7.57
C GLY A 56 4.18 40.00 -8.23
N ILE A 57 3.95 38.73 -8.59
CA ILE A 57 4.98 37.83 -9.15
C ILE A 57 4.89 37.72 -10.69
N ILE A 58 3.80 38.18 -11.33
CA ILE A 58 3.57 37.91 -12.77
C ILE A 58 3.91 39.09 -13.71
N ASN A 59 4.21 40.29 -13.21
CA ASN A 59 4.52 41.45 -14.09
C ASN A 59 5.99 41.92 -14.00
N GLY A 60 6.92 40.99 -13.81
CA GLY A 60 8.35 41.25 -13.82
C GLY A 60 9.04 40.92 -15.14
N VAL A 61 8.66 41.54 -16.26
CA VAL A 61 9.45 41.51 -17.52
C VAL A 61 9.36 42.87 -18.23
N PRO A 62 10.46 43.64 -18.35
CA PRO A 62 10.52 44.82 -19.20
C PRO A 62 10.70 44.44 -20.67
N VAL A 63 10.03 45.20 -21.55
CA VAL A 63 9.97 45.12 -23.03
C VAL A 63 8.89 44.21 -23.61
N ALA A 64 7.61 44.63 -23.47
CA ALA A 64 6.54 44.58 -24.50
C ALA A 64 5.19 45.11 -23.93
N GLY A 65 5.21 46.29 -23.30
CA GLY A 65 4.09 46.78 -22.45
C GLY A 65 2.75 47.14 -23.14
N PRO A 66 2.68 47.73 -24.34
CA PRO A 66 1.38 48.18 -24.86
C PRO A 66 0.56 47.16 -25.67
N TYR A 67 1.13 46.05 -26.13
CA TYR A 67 0.42 45.10 -27.03
C TYR A 67 -0.09 43.83 -26.33
N LEU A 68 0.52 43.40 -25.22
CA LEU A 68 0.09 42.20 -24.49
C LEU A 68 -1.09 42.48 -23.53
N LEU A 69 -1.15 43.65 -22.90
CA LEU A 69 -2.26 43.99 -22.00
C LEU A 69 -3.59 44.17 -22.77
N ALA A 70 -3.52 44.71 -23.99
CA ALA A 70 -4.67 44.78 -24.89
C ALA A 70 -5.13 43.39 -25.34
N GLY A 71 -4.22 42.42 -25.52
CA GLY A 71 -4.55 41.03 -25.88
C GLY A 71 -5.20 40.24 -24.75
N VAL A 72 -4.72 40.40 -23.51
CA VAL A 72 -5.21 39.67 -22.33
C VAL A 72 -6.58 40.20 -21.86
N ASN A 73 -6.79 41.53 -21.86
CA ASN A 73 -8.10 42.11 -21.53
C ASN A 73 -9.16 41.73 -22.58
N ARG A 74 -8.76 41.66 -23.87
CA ARG A 74 -9.61 41.16 -24.94
C ARG A 74 -9.89 39.66 -24.81
N ALA A 75 -8.92 38.82 -24.43
CA ALA A 75 -9.18 37.40 -24.22
C ALA A 75 -10.12 37.13 -23.03
N ALA A 76 -9.94 37.84 -21.92
CA ALA A 76 -10.82 37.74 -20.75
C ALA A 76 -12.24 38.27 -21.02
N ALA A 77 -12.35 39.36 -21.80
CA ALA A 77 -13.63 39.89 -22.25
C ALA A 77 -14.33 38.97 -23.27
N ALA A 78 -13.59 38.30 -24.16
CA ALA A 78 -14.15 37.33 -25.11
C ALA A 78 -14.73 36.11 -24.41
N VAL A 79 -14.01 35.56 -23.42
CA VAL A 79 -14.48 34.42 -22.63
C VAL A 79 -15.68 34.79 -21.76
N ARG A 80 -15.73 36.00 -21.19
CA ARG A 80 -16.88 36.49 -20.42
C ARG A 80 -18.08 36.85 -21.28
N ALA A 81 -17.87 37.43 -22.45
CA ALA A 81 -18.93 37.72 -23.43
C ALA A 81 -19.61 36.42 -23.90
N LEU A 82 -18.81 35.37 -24.19
CA LEU A 82 -19.32 34.03 -24.52
C LEU A 82 -20.04 33.34 -23.35
N LYS A 83 -19.58 33.55 -22.11
CA LYS A 83 -20.17 32.92 -20.92
C LYS A 83 -21.44 33.61 -20.43
N ASN A 84 -21.55 34.92 -20.62
CA ASN A 84 -22.61 35.75 -20.06
C ASN A 84 -23.61 36.26 -21.12
N ASP A 85 -23.45 35.85 -22.39
CA ASP A 85 -24.24 36.28 -23.55
C ASP A 85 -24.36 37.82 -23.69
N THR A 86 -23.24 38.53 -23.47
CA THR A 86 -23.14 39.99 -23.53
C THR A 86 -22.17 40.43 -24.63
N THR A 87 -22.27 41.70 -25.08
CA THR A 87 -21.37 42.19 -26.12
C THR A 87 -19.93 42.32 -25.60
N PHE A 88 -18.99 41.96 -26.46
CA PHE A 88 -17.55 42.01 -26.16
C PHE A 88 -17.07 43.38 -25.65
N SER A 89 -17.60 44.45 -26.22
CA SER A 89 -17.29 45.83 -25.82
C SER A 89 -17.74 46.15 -24.40
N ASP A 90 -18.89 45.61 -23.97
CA ASP A 90 -19.42 45.84 -22.63
C ASP A 90 -18.60 45.11 -21.57
N GLU A 91 -18.15 43.88 -21.85
CA GLU A 91 -17.29 43.11 -20.95
C GLU A 91 -15.85 43.64 -20.91
N LEU A 92 -15.31 44.11 -22.03
CA LEU A 92 -14.00 44.76 -22.05
C LEU A 92 -14.01 46.03 -21.20
N GLY A 93 -15.03 46.87 -21.34
CA GLY A 93 -15.20 48.07 -20.53
C GLY A 93 -15.48 47.79 -19.04
N LYS A 94 -16.05 46.63 -18.67
CA LYS A 94 -16.20 46.21 -17.27
C LYS A 94 -14.87 45.70 -16.68
N VAL A 95 -14.10 44.96 -17.45
CA VAL A 95 -12.77 44.45 -17.04
C VAL A 95 -11.78 45.59 -16.83
N GLU A 96 -11.79 46.60 -17.71
CA GLU A 96 -10.93 47.78 -17.59
C GLU A 96 -11.31 48.65 -16.38
N ARG A 97 -12.61 48.92 -16.15
CA ARG A 97 -13.09 49.66 -14.97
C ARG A 97 -12.83 48.94 -13.65
N PHE A 98 -12.87 47.60 -13.64
CA PHE A 98 -12.52 46.80 -12.47
C PHE A 98 -11.03 46.92 -12.12
N GLY A 99 -10.14 46.98 -13.13
CA GLY A 99 -8.72 47.25 -12.96
C GLY A 99 -8.43 48.64 -12.39
N GLU A 100 -9.11 49.66 -12.91
CA GLU A 100 -9.00 51.04 -12.40
C GLU A 100 -9.55 51.20 -10.98
N ALA A 101 -10.68 50.57 -10.65
CA ALA A 101 -11.28 50.64 -9.32
C ALA A 101 -10.42 49.95 -8.25
N THR A 102 -9.76 48.84 -8.61
CA THR A 102 -8.86 48.11 -7.70
C THR A 102 -7.57 48.88 -7.42
N ALA A 103 -7.01 49.54 -8.43
CA ALA A 103 -5.83 50.41 -8.29
C ALA A 103 -6.11 51.66 -7.45
N LYS A 104 -7.35 52.16 -7.48
CA LYS A 104 -7.80 53.33 -6.71
C LYS A 104 -8.16 53.01 -5.25
N ALA A 105 -8.55 51.76 -4.95
CA ALA A 105 -9.04 51.34 -3.64
C ALA A 105 -7.94 50.90 -2.64
N ASN A 106 -6.71 50.63 -3.08
CA ASN A 106 -5.60 50.25 -2.19
C ASN A 106 -4.29 51.01 -2.49
N PRO A 107 -4.20 52.32 -2.16
CA PRO A 107 -3.01 53.13 -2.42
C PRO A 107 -1.80 52.77 -1.54
N TRP A 108 -2.03 52.17 -0.36
CA TRP A 108 -1.01 51.97 0.69
C TRP A 108 -0.52 50.52 0.86
N ALA A 109 -1.15 49.55 0.20
CA ALA A 109 -0.65 48.16 0.15
C ALA A 109 0.58 47.99 -0.76
N THR A 110 0.99 49.06 -1.44
CA THR A 110 2.22 49.16 -2.25
C THR A 110 3.39 49.83 -1.53
N THR A 111 3.25 50.23 -0.26
CA THR A 111 4.26 51.04 0.45
C THR A 111 4.83 50.35 1.72
N GLY A 112 4.44 49.10 2.02
CA GLY A 112 4.80 48.42 3.27
C GLY A 112 5.97 47.42 3.22
N GLY A 113 6.67 47.28 2.10
CA GLY A 113 7.68 46.23 1.87
C GLY A 113 9.09 46.74 1.52
N GLU A 114 9.47 47.95 1.96
CA GLU A 114 10.66 48.65 1.46
C GLU A 114 11.92 48.60 2.35
N ILE A 115 12.04 47.67 3.31
CA ILE A 115 13.31 47.48 4.02
C ILE A 115 13.83 46.07 3.86
N ALA A 116 14.33 45.77 2.65
CA ALA A 116 15.46 44.87 2.40
C ALA A 116 15.83 44.85 0.89
N GLY A 117 16.78 45.70 0.47
CA GLY A 117 17.65 45.42 -0.68
C GLY A 117 17.27 45.95 -2.07
N GLY A 118 17.54 47.24 -2.33
CA GLY A 118 18.41 47.62 -3.46
C GLY A 118 17.95 47.47 -4.92
N VAL A 119 16.70 47.76 -5.32
CA VAL A 119 16.35 48.08 -6.73
C VAL A 119 15.29 49.22 -6.89
N ALA A 120 14.81 49.86 -5.82
CA ALA A 120 13.67 50.79 -5.88
C ALA A 120 14.00 52.27 -6.23
N GLY A 121 15.09 52.56 -6.95
CA GLY A 121 15.56 53.94 -7.14
C GLY A 121 14.94 54.73 -8.31
N THR A 122 14.32 54.09 -9.30
CA THR A 122 13.99 54.75 -10.59
C THR A 122 12.50 55.00 -10.83
N ILE A 123 11.62 54.36 -10.07
CA ILE A 123 10.16 54.44 -10.27
C ILE A 123 9.62 55.87 -9.98
N PRO A 124 10.03 56.56 -8.88
CA PRO A 124 9.56 57.93 -8.63
C PRO A 124 10.04 58.95 -9.68
N LEU A 125 11.21 58.72 -10.30
CA LEU A 125 11.80 59.61 -11.30
C LEU A 125 11.09 59.52 -12.67
N VAL A 126 10.61 58.34 -13.05
CA VAL A 126 9.87 58.13 -14.31
C VAL A 126 8.44 58.67 -14.22
N MET A 127 7.82 58.64 -13.03
CA MET A 127 6.49 59.23 -12.82
C MET A 127 6.53 60.77 -12.76
N ALA A 128 7.63 61.37 -12.31
CA ALA A 128 7.75 62.82 -12.17
C ALA A 128 8.06 63.56 -13.49
N ALA A 129 8.62 62.89 -14.51
CA ALA A 129 8.94 63.52 -15.80
C ALA A 129 8.87 62.54 -16.98
N PRO A 130 7.66 62.21 -17.48
CA PRO A 130 7.47 61.25 -18.59
C PRO A 130 8.19 61.65 -19.90
N ALA A 131 8.41 62.96 -20.11
CA ALA A 131 9.14 63.49 -21.25
C ALA A 131 10.66 63.22 -21.17
N ALA A 132 11.23 63.06 -19.96
CA ALA A 132 12.64 62.73 -19.76
C ALA A 132 12.98 61.27 -20.13
N PHE A 133 11.95 60.41 -20.18
CA PHE A 133 12.03 58.98 -20.51
C PHE A 133 11.28 58.61 -21.80
N GLY A 134 11.04 59.60 -22.67
CA GLY A 134 10.60 59.37 -24.06
C GLY A 134 9.13 59.03 -24.26
N ALA A 135 8.27 59.09 -23.24
CA ALA A 135 6.84 58.74 -23.34
C ALA A 135 5.92 59.93 -23.71
N GLY A 136 6.48 61.00 -24.29
CA GLY A 136 5.72 62.20 -24.68
C GLY A 136 5.99 62.66 -26.12
N ALA A 137 5.01 63.31 -26.73
CA ALA A 137 5.05 63.88 -28.09
C ALA A 137 5.94 65.14 -28.22
N GLY A 138 7.01 65.27 -27.41
CA GLY A 138 7.93 66.42 -27.41
C GLY A 138 8.94 66.40 -28.55
N SER A 139 9.45 67.59 -28.93
CA SER A 139 10.38 67.80 -30.04
C SER A 139 11.76 67.14 -29.82
N LEU A 140 12.49 66.89 -30.91
CA LEU A 140 13.75 66.14 -30.95
C LEU A 140 14.82 66.68 -29.97
N LEU A 141 14.82 67.99 -29.74
CA LEU A 141 15.77 68.67 -28.86
C LEU A 141 15.46 68.40 -27.37
N ALA A 142 14.17 68.32 -27.00
CA ALA A 142 13.74 67.94 -25.66
C ALA A 142 14.07 66.48 -25.35
N ARG A 143 13.97 65.58 -26.35
CA ARG A 143 14.35 64.16 -26.22
C ARG A 143 15.87 63.95 -26.06
N THR A 144 16.67 64.80 -26.70
CA THR A 144 18.14 64.75 -26.58
C THR A 144 18.59 65.21 -25.19
N ALA A 145 18.04 66.33 -24.69
CA ALA A 145 18.34 66.82 -23.34
C ALA A 145 17.90 65.82 -22.23
N ALA A 146 16.73 65.22 -22.41
CA ALA A 146 16.18 64.14 -21.58
C ALA A 146 17.08 62.88 -21.54
N SER A 147 17.59 62.47 -22.69
CA SER A 147 18.46 61.30 -22.85
C SER A 147 19.85 61.54 -22.26
N THR A 148 20.41 62.75 -22.42
CA THR A 148 21.66 63.16 -21.76
C THR A 148 21.51 63.15 -20.24
N ALA A 149 20.40 63.66 -19.70
CA ALA A 149 20.16 63.69 -18.26
C ALA A 149 19.92 62.30 -17.66
N SER A 150 19.10 61.46 -18.33
CA SER A 150 18.81 60.10 -17.87
C SER A 150 20.02 59.17 -18.00
N GLY A 151 20.80 59.34 -19.07
CA GLY A 151 22.08 58.65 -19.25
C GLY A 151 23.09 59.03 -18.16
N ALA A 152 23.16 60.30 -17.77
CA ALA A 152 24.03 60.75 -16.68
C ALA A 152 23.63 60.13 -15.32
N VAL A 153 22.34 60.07 -15.02
CA VAL A 153 21.84 59.51 -13.76
C VAL A 153 22.04 58.00 -13.69
N LEU A 154 21.77 57.28 -14.78
CA LEU A 154 21.93 55.83 -14.83
C LEU A 154 23.41 55.41 -14.83
N GLY A 155 24.26 56.11 -15.59
CA GLY A 155 25.70 55.87 -15.59
C GLY A 155 26.36 56.20 -14.25
N GLY A 156 25.88 57.24 -13.55
CA GLY A 156 26.30 57.55 -12.19
C GLY A 156 25.87 56.49 -11.18
N ALA A 157 24.61 56.03 -11.24
CA ALA A 157 24.08 55.03 -10.32
C ALA A 157 24.75 53.65 -10.49
N ASP A 158 24.98 53.18 -11.72
CA ASP A 158 25.66 51.89 -11.98
C ASP A 158 27.14 51.94 -11.55
N ALA A 159 27.82 53.08 -11.75
CA ALA A 159 29.19 53.26 -11.27
C ALA A 159 29.26 53.31 -9.74
N ALA A 160 28.34 54.02 -9.07
CA ALA A 160 28.28 54.10 -7.61
C ALA A 160 28.04 52.72 -6.96
N VAL A 161 27.26 51.84 -7.61
CA VAL A 161 27.02 50.47 -7.13
C VAL A 161 28.25 49.57 -7.32
N ARG A 162 29.08 49.80 -8.34
CA ARG A 162 30.27 48.99 -8.63
C ARG A 162 31.54 49.46 -7.92
N SER A 163 31.55 50.69 -7.42
CA SER A 163 32.72 51.32 -6.79
C SER A 163 32.49 51.70 -5.33
N ASP A 164 31.56 51.04 -4.63
CA ASP A 164 31.19 51.34 -3.23
C ASP A 164 30.98 52.85 -2.97
N ALA A 165 30.29 53.52 -3.89
CA ALA A 165 29.99 54.95 -3.87
C ALA A 165 31.21 55.91 -3.94
N ASP A 166 32.34 55.49 -4.50
CA ASP A 166 33.44 56.40 -4.85
C ASP A 166 32.96 57.54 -5.78
N ALA A 167 33.09 58.78 -5.31
CA ALA A 167 32.59 59.97 -5.99
C ALA A 167 33.30 60.25 -7.34
N ASN A 168 34.58 59.89 -7.50
CA ASN A 168 35.31 60.08 -8.75
C ASN A 168 34.89 59.05 -9.81
N ALA A 169 34.68 57.79 -9.42
CA ALA A 169 34.19 56.74 -10.32
C ALA A 169 32.72 56.97 -10.71
N THR A 170 31.90 57.43 -9.76
CA THR A 170 30.50 57.84 -9.97
C THR A 170 30.40 59.02 -10.94
N GLY A 171 31.27 60.03 -10.79
CA GLY A 171 31.34 61.17 -11.70
C GLY A 171 31.76 60.79 -13.13
N TRP A 172 32.71 59.86 -13.27
CA TRP A 172 33.12 59.33 -14.57
C TRP A 172 32.01 58.50 -15.24
N GLY A 173 31.31 57.66 -14.46
CA GLY A 173 30.15 56.89 -14.92
C GLY A 173 28.99 57.78 -15.39
N ALA A 174 28.71 58.85 -14.67
CA ALA A 174 27.71 59.85 -15.08
C ALA A 174 28.13 60.58 -16.37
N GLY A 175 29.42 60.94 -16.51
CA GLY A 175 29.94 61.55 -17.73
C GLY A 175 29.83 60.67 -18.97
N MET A 176 30.15 59.37 -18.84
CA MET A 176 30.00 58.40 -19.94
C MET A 176 28.54 58.13 -20.29
N GLY A 177 27.67 58.02 -19.28
CA GLY A 177 26.23 57.82 -19.50
C GLY A 177 25.57 59.01 -20.19
N ALA A 178 25.97 60.24 -19.84
CA ALA A 178 25.54 61.46 -20.53
C ALA A 178 25.99 61.49 -22.00
N GLY A 179 27.24 61.07 -22.27
CA GLY A 179 27.83 61.04 -23.61
C GLY A 179 27.15 60.03 -24.56
N LEU A 180 26.74 58.88 -24.04
CA LEU A 180 26.00 57.86 -24.80
C LEU A 180 24.54 58.27 -25.06
N GLY A 181 23.92 59.00 -24.12
CA GLY A 181 22.57 59.55 -24.27
C GLY A 181 22.44 60.61 -25.37
N ALA A 182 23.55 61.21 -25.83
CA ALA A 182 23.56 62.27 -26.84
C ALA A 182 23.87 61.79 -28.28
N ALA A 183 24.18 60.51 -28.50
CA ALA A 183 24.69 60.02 -29.78
C ALA A 183 23.61 59.40 -30.70
N GLY A 184 22.84 60.27 -31.37
CA GLY A 184 22.10 59.95 -32.61
C GLY A 184 20.88 60.87 -32.82
N PRO A 185 20.89 61.88 -33.73
CA PRO A 185 21.54 61.88 -35.05
C PRO A 185 22.21 63.22 -35.48
N VAL A 186 23.54 63.28 -35.66
CA VAL A 186 24.19 64.23 -36.59
C VAL A 186 25.53 63.67 -37.07
N ALA A 187 25.56 63.04 -38.25
CA ALA A 187 26.74 62.98 -39.13
C ALA A 187 26.33 62.25 -40.43
N GLY A 188 26.00 62.99 -41.48
CA GLY A 188 25.63 62.34 -42.74
C GLY A 188 25.20 63.20 -43.91
N ARG A 189 25.32 64.53 -43.87
CA ARG A 189 25.23 65.38 -45.07
C ARG A 189 26.09 66.63 -44.89
N LEU A 190 27.28 66.64 -45.50
CA LEU A 190 27.99 67.82 -46.08
C LEU A 190 29.52 67.66 -46.28
N ILE A 191 30.08 66.46 -46.45
CA ILE A 191 31.47 66.33 -46.94
C ILE A 191 31.54 65.20 -47.97
N GLY A 192 31.19 65.52 -49.23
CA GLY A 192 31.21 64.54 -50.32
C GLY A 192 31.69 65.09 -51.67
N LYS A 193 32.27 66.31 -51.72
CA LYS A 193 32.65 66.92 -53.02
C LYS A 193 33.99 67.67 -53.09
N ALA A 194 34.91 67.55 -52.13
CA ALA A 194 36.12 68.40 -52.16
C ALA A 194 37.50 67.72 -52.06
N ILE A 195 37.63 66.39 -51.94
CA ILE A 195 38.98 65.77 -51.85
C ILE A 195 39.03 64.47 -52.68
N THR A 196 39.06 64.63 -54.00
CA THR A 196 39.44 63.56 -54.95
C THR A 196 40.43 64.06 -56.00
N ALA A 197 41.25 65.05 -55.61
CA ALA A 197 42.44 65.42 -56.35
C ALA A 197 43.52 65.76 -55.33
N VAL A 198 44.73 65.26 -55.57
CA VAL A 198 45.98 65.52 -54.82
C VAL A 198 46.26 64.57 -53.64
N ARG A 199 46.66 63.33 -53.96
CA ARG A 199 47.98 62.72 -53.65
C ARG A 199 47.92 61.22 -53.95
N GLY A 200 48.97 60.70 -54.58
CA GLY A 200 49.08 59.29 -54.92
C GLY A 200 48.98 58.41 -53.68
N GLU A 201 47.90 57.63 -53.60
CA GLU A 201 47.75 56.59 -52.58
C GLU A 201 48.80 55.50 -52.83
N ALA A 202 49.46 55.06 -51.75
CA ALA A 202 50.35 53.90 -51.82
C ALA A 202 49.56 52.67 -52.33
N PRO A 203 50.15 51.82 -53.18
CA PRO A 203 49.50 50.60 -53.65
C PRO A 203 49.02 49.76 -52.44
N GLY A 204 47.71 49.55 -52.30
CA GLY A 204 47.10 48.74 -51.23
C GLY A 204 46.12 49.46 -50.30
N MET A 205 46.07 50.80 -50.28
CA MET A 205 45.17 51.55 -49.38
C MET A 205 43.68 51.41 -49.75
N GLY A 206 43.36 51.29 -51.05
CA GLY A 206 41.98 51.04 -51.51
C GLY A 206 41.41 49.71 -51.00
N LEU A 207 42.23 48.65 -50.90
CA LEU A 207 41.82 47.33 -50.44
C LEU A 207 41.41 47.33 -48.96
N VAL A 208 42.20 48.01 -48.12
CA VAL A 208 41.97 48.11 -46.67
C VAL A 208 40.72 48.95 -46.36
N ARG A 209 40.49 50.04 -47.10
CA ARG A 209 39.30 50.88 -46.97
C ARG A 209 38.04 50.18 -47.47
N GLU A 210 38.17 49.35 -48.51
CA GLU A 210 37.09 48.55 -49.09
C GLU A 210 36.64 47.42 -48.14
N MET A 211 37.57 46.77 -47.43
CA MET A 211 37.25 45.78 -46.39
C MET A 211 36.44 46.36 -45.23
N ALA A 212 36.78 47.59 -44.80
CA ALA A 212 36.11 48.27 -43.68
C ALA A 212 34.86 49.04 -44.12
N HIS A 213 34.51 49.04 -45.41
CA HIS A 213 33.41 49.84 -45.92
C HIS A 213 32.06 49.32 -45.39
N GLY A 214 31.34 50.18 -44.66
CA GLY A 214 30.03 49.85 -44.08
C GLY A 214 30.10 49.18 -42.70
N MET A 215 31.29 49.07 -42.10
CA MET A 215 31.50 48.52 -40.76
C MET A 215 31.58 49.63 -39.72
N SER A 216 30.94 49.41 -38.57
CA SER A 216 31.13 50.28 -37.40
C SER A 216 32.43 49.93 -36.68
N GLU A 217 32.93 50.85 -35.85
CA GLU A 217 34.05 50.55 -34.97
C GLU A 217 33.71 49.37 -34.03
N GLN A 218 32.47 49.31 -33.53
CA GLN A 218 32.00 48.24 -32.65
C GLN A 218 32.05 46.87 -33.34
N ASP A 219 31.77 46.79 -34.65
CA ASP A 219 31.87 45.55 -35.42
C ASP A 219 33.32 45.06 -35.49
N LEU A 220 34.29 45.97 -35.71
CA LEU A 220 35.71 45.65 -35.74
C LEU A 220 36.23 45.21 -34.36
N VAL A 221 35.77 45.85 -33.28
CA VAL A 221 36.08 45.42 -31.90
C VAL A 221 35.53 44.03 -31.64
N SER A 222 34.28 43.78 -32.02
CA SER A 222 33.61 42.49 -31.80
C SER A 222 34.29 41.38 -32.59
N ALA A 223 34.70 41.64 -33.83
CA ALA A 223 35.45 40.68 -34.65
C ALA A 223 36.85 40.39 -34.09
N GLN A 224 37.55 41.41 -33.59
CA GLN A 224 38.84 41.20 -32.90
C GLN A 224 38.65 40.32 -31.66
N PHE A 225 37.65 40.65 -30.84
CA PHE A 225 37.32 39.88 -29.64
C PHE A 225 36.97 38.42 -29.97
N LEU A 226 36.21 38.16 -31.03
CA LEU A 226 35.89 36.81 -31.48
C LEU A 226 37.15 36.02 -31.91
N ARG A 227 38.12 36.64 -32.58
CA ARG A 227 39.38 35.98 -32.95
C ARG A 227 40.25 35.69 -31.74
N GLU A 228 40.36 36.63 -30.82
CA GLU A 228 41.11 36.47 -29.56
C GLU A 228 40.47 35.38 -28.69
N GLN A 229 39.14 35.38 -28.59
CA GLN A 229 38.37 34.36 -27.92
C GLN A 229 38.60 32.98 -28.54
N GLY A 230 38.49 32.86 -29.87
CA GLY A 230 38.69 31.58 -30.56
C GLY A 230 40.10 31.00 -30.35
N ARG A 231 41.13 31.86 -30.31
CA ARG A 231 42.51 31.45 -29.97
C ARG A 231 42.69 31.04 -28.52
N ALA A 232 41.98 31.71 -27.62
CA ALA A 232 42.04 31.44 -26.19
C ALA A 232 41.20 30.22 -25.76
N LEU A 233 40.46 29.59 -26.70
CA LEU A 233 39.75 28.36 -26.40
C LEU A 233 40.73 27.24 -26.03
N PRO A 234 40.40 26.42 -25.02
CA PRO A 234 41.24 25.30 -24.61
C PRO A 234 41.31 24.24 -25.72
N GLY A 235 42.37 23.42 -25.75
CA GLY A 235 42.60 22.46 -26.84
C GLY A 235 43.35 23.03 -28.07
N GLY A 236 44.04 24.16 -27.92
CA GLY A 236 44.88 24.76 -28.96
C GLY A 236 44.21 25.86 -29.80
N GLY A 237 42.95 26.20 -29.50
CA GLY A 237 42.22 27.28 -30.13
C GLY A 237 41.64 26.95 -31.51
N ALA A 238 40.52 27.59 -31.86
CA ALA A 238 39.91 27.56 -33.18
C ALA A 238 40.08 28.93 -33.83
N GLU A 239 41.12 29.10 -34.64
CA GLU A 239 41.39 30.38 -35.29
C GLU A 239 40.30 30.74 -36.29
N LEU A 240 39.81 31.98 -36.24
CA LEU A 240 38.90 32.53 -37.25
C LEU A 240 39.68 33.41 -38.23
N SER A 241 39.26 33.39 -39.50
CA SER A 241 39.74 34.37 -40.48
C SER A 241 39.11 35.75 -40.20
N VAL A 242 39.69 36.80 -40.80
CA VAL A 242 39.17 38.17 -40.64
C VAL A 242 37.72 38.27 -41.13
N GLY A 243 37.40 37.64 -42.27
CA GLY A 243 36.07 37.60 -42.87
C GLY A 243 35.07 36.77 -42.08
N GLU A 244 35.44 35.61 -41.53
CA GLU A 244 34.60 34.82 -40.63
C GLU A 244 34.21 35.63 -39.39
N ALA A 245 35.21 36.21 -38.71
CA ALA A 245 34.98 36.99 -37.49
C ALA A 245 34.16 38.27 -37.75
N LEU A 246 34.40 38.96 -38.86
CA LEU A 246 33.64 40.16 -39.24
C LEU A 246 32.21 39.84 -39.63
N ASN A 247 31.95 38.70 -40.29
CA ASN A 247 30.58 38.31 -40.60
C ASN A 247 29.83 37.86 -39.35
N ALA A 248 30.48 37.13 -38.45
CA ALA A 248 29.90 36.80 -37.15
C ALA A 248 29.57 38.07 -36.34
N ALA A 249 30.48 39.04 -36.28
CA ALA A 249 30.28 40.30 -35.58
C ALA A 249 29.15 41.16 -36.18
N THR A 250 28.97 41.12 -37.50
CA THR A 250 28.00 41.98 -38.21
C THR A 250 26.66 41.32 -38.51
N GLY A 251 26.48 40.04 -38.16
CA GLY A 251 25.31 39.25 -38.54
C GLY A 251 25.23 38.95 -40.04
N GLY A 252 26.39 38.70 -40.69
CA GLY A 252 26.50 38.36 -42.10
C GLY A 252 26.54 39.54 -43.08
N ARG A 253 26.61 40.79 -42.59
CA ARG A 253 26.66 41.99 -43.45
C ARG A 253 28.04 42.23 -44.08
N ALA A 254 29.10 41.63 -43.54
CA ALA A 254 30.48 41.78 -43.99
C ALA A 254 30.84 40.94 -45.25
N THR A 255 29.95 40.91 -46.24
CA THR A 255 30.07 40.05 -47.44
C THR A 255 31.33 40.32 -48.26
N ARG A 256 31.81 41.57 -48.31
CA ARG A 256 33.02 41.96 -49.04
C ARG A 256 34.30 41.32 -48.47
N ALA A 257 34.40 41.18 -47.15
CA ALA A 257 35.53 40.52 -46.51
C ALA A 257 35.61 39.03 -46.92
N LEU A 258 34.47 38.33 -46.95
CA LEU A 258 34.39 36.94 -47.42
C LEU A 258 34.70 36.80 -48.91
N GLN A 259 34.30 37.77 -49.73
CA GLN A 259 34.64 37.79 -51.15
C GLN A 259 36.16 37.91 -51.36
N LEU A 260 36.84 38.73 -50.57
CA LEU A 260 38.30 38.86 -50.62
C LEU A 260 39.02 37.59 -50.15
N GLU A 261 38.52 36.92 -49.10
CA GLU A 261 39.00 35.59 -48.70
C GLU A 261 38.83 34.55 -49.79
N ARG A 262 37.67 34.55 -50.46
CA ARG A 262 37.40 33.67 -51.59
C ARG A 262 38.38 33.92 -52.74
N VAL A 263 38.70 35.18 -53.03
CA VAL A 263 39.67 35.55 -54.06
C VAL A 263 41.06 35.07 -53.68
N ALA A 264 41.49 35.28 -52.43
CA ALA A 264 42.76 34.78 -51.91
C ALA A 264 42.87 33.25 -52.00
N ALA A 265 41.84 32.53 -51.56
CA ALA A 265 41.79 31.07 -51.61
C ALA A 265 41.81 30.50 -53.05
N ASN A 266 41.32 31.25 -54.04
CA ASN A 266 41.24 30.85 -55.45
C ASN A 266 42.32 31.51 -56.34
N SER A 267 43.30 32.17 -55.75
CA SER A 267 44.36 32.91 -56.47
C SER A 267 45.46 32.01 -57.04
N GLY A 268 45.64 30.80 -56.49
CA GLY A 268 46.78 29.92 -56.83
C GLY A 268 48.09 30.37 -56.16
N GLY A 269 49.12 29.52 -56.21
CA GLY A 269 50.42 29.73 -55.55
C GLY A 269 50.33 30.05 -54.05
N GLU A 270 51.12 31.00 -53.55
CA GLU A 270 51.33 31.21 -52.11
C GLU A 270 50.06 31.63 -51.36
N GLY A 271 49.23 32.53 -51.92
CA GLY A 271 47.96 32.92 -51.31
C GLY A 271 46.95 31.76 -51.22
N GLY A 272 46.89 30.93 -52.26
CA GLY A 272 46.12 29.69 -52.24
C GLY A 272 46.66 28.66 -51.23
N ARG A 273 47.99 28.58 -51.06
CA ARG A 273 48.65 27.71 -50.08
C ARG A 273 48.33 28.12 -48.65
N ILE A 274 48.46 29.41 -48.30
CA ILE A 274 48.13 29.95 -46.96
C ILE A 274 46.66 29.65 -46.61
N ALA A 275 45.74 29.93 -47.53
CA ALA A 275 44.32 29.64 -47.30
C ALA A 275 44.06 28.14 -47.18
N ALA A 276 44.69 27.31 -48.02
CA ALA A 276 44.55 25.86 -47.97
C ALA A 276 45.08 25.27 -46.66
N GLU A 277 46.24 25.72 -46.17
CA GLU A 277 46.82 25.28 -44.90
C GLU A 277 45.95 25.69 -43.71
N PHE A 278 45.49 26.94 -43.68
CA PHE A 278 44.60 27.46 -42.66
C PHE A 278 43.30 26.63 -42.54
N TYR A 279 42.63 26.36 -43.68
CA TYR A 279 41.40 25.57 -43.69
C TYR A 279 41.64 24.06 -43.56
N ALA A 280 42.82 23.54 -43.92
CA ALA A 280 43.17 22.13 -43.72
C ALA A 280 43.42 21.80 -42.24
N ALA A 281 43.97 22.74 -41.47
CA ALA A 281 44.13 22.57 -40.02
C ALA A 281 42.80 22.67 -39.24
N ARG A 282 41.76 23.29 -39.81
CA ARG A 282 40.51 23.59 -39.12
C ARG A 282 39.78 22.38 -38.53
N PRO A 283 39.57 21.26 -39.24
CA PRO A 283 38.84 20.12 -38.68
C PRO A 283 39.50 19.56 -37.41
N ALA A 284 40.83 19.47 -37.38
CA ALA A 284 41.58 19.02 -36.21
C ALA A 284 41.49 20.04 -35.06
N ALA A 285 41.57 21.34 -35.36
CA ALA A 285 41.40 22.39 -34.36
C ALA A 285 39.99 22.36 -33.72
N VAL A 286 38.94 22.18 -34.54
CA VAL A 286 37.56 22.06 -34.07
C VAL A 286 37.36 20.81 -33.20
N ASP A 287 37.91 19.67 -33.61
CA ASP A 287 37.87 18.42 -32.83
C ASP A 287 38.59 18.57 -31.48
N ASN A 288 39.81 19.11 -31.47
CA ASN A 288 40.58 19.29 -30.23
C ASN A 288 39.90 20.25 -29.25
N VAL A 289 39.38 21.37 -29.75
CA VAL A 289 38.71 22.37 -28.91
C VAL A 289 37.37 21.83 -28.37
N ALA A 290 36.59 21.12 -29.20
CA ALA A 290 35.34 20.50 -28.76
C ALA A 290 35.59 19.45 -27.68
N ARG A 291 36.56 18.54 -27.89
CA ARG A 291 36.95 17.54 -26.89
C ARG A 291 37.44 18.17 -25.60
N SER A 292 38.25 19.21 -25.69
CA SER A 292 38.71 19.94 -24.50
C SER A 292 37.57 20.62 -23.74
N ALA A 293 36.50 21.04 -24.42
CA ALA A 293 35.31 21.56 -23.77
C ALA A 293 34.42 20.45 -23.18
N PHE A 294 34.40 19.24 -23.75
CA PHE A 294 33.74 18.09 -23.13
C PHE A 294 34.48 17.62 -21.88
N ASP A 295 35.81 17.67 -21.91
CA ASP A 295 36.66 17.34 -20.75
C ASP A 295 36.52 18.33 -19.60
N SER A 296 36.14 19.59 -19.87
CA SER A 296 35.85 20.55 -18.81
C SER A 296 34.53 20.28 -18.08
N ILE A 297 33.57 19.61 -18.73
CA ILE A 297 32.30 19.19 -18.10
C ILE A 297 32.54 18.03 -17.12
N GLY A 298 33.41 17.10 -17.48
CA GLY A 298 33.82 15.97 -16.64
C GLY A 298 34.74 15.05 -17.44
N PRO A 299 35.48 14.12 -16.82
CA PRO A 299 36.32 13.17 -17.55
C PRO A 299 35.49 12.19 -18.38
N GLN A 300 36.09 11.58 -19.40
CA GLN A 300 35.41 10.55 -20.19
C GLN A 300 35.05 9.35 -19.31
N ASN A 301 33.79 8.92 -19.34
CA ASN A 301 33.34 7.80 -18.53
C ASN A 301 33.95 6.48 -19.03
N GLN A 302 34.66 5.77 -18.15
CA GLN A 302 35.32 4.49 -18.46
C GLN A 302 34.34 3.30 -18.51
N ALA A 303 33.12 3.47 -17.98
CA ALA A 303 32.08 2.44 -17.89
C ALA A 303 30.72 2.96 -18.39
N PRO A 304 30.57 3.21 -19.70
CA PRO A 304 29.34 3.79 -20.26
C PRO A 304 28.06 2.97 -19.98
N SER A 305 28.18 1.65 -19.79
CA SER A 305 27.04 0.78 -19.44
C SER A 305 26.46 1.02 -18.04
N GLY A 306 27.21 1.64 -17.12
CA GLY A 306 26.75 1.92 -15.74
C GLY A 306 25.94 3.22 -15.62
N VAL A 307 26.12 4.16 -16.56
CA VAL A 307 25.56 5.52 -16.48
C VAL A 307 24.05 5.52 -16.34
N GLY A 308 23.35 4.66 -17.09
CA GLY A 308 21.89 4.56 -17.02
C GLY A 308 21.37 4.20 -15.63
N ILE A 309 22.07 3.29 -14.93
CA ILE A 309 21.71 2.87 -13.56
C ILE A 309 21.99 4.00 -12.56
N ASP A 310 23.13 4.68 -12.71
CA ASP A 310 23.50 5.82 -11.85
C ASP A 310 22.53 7.00 -12.02
N LEU A 311 22.14 7.30 -13.26
CA LEU A 311 21.12 8.30 -13.57
C LEU A 311 19.77 7.93 -12.99
N GLN A 312 19.30 6.69 -13.20
CA GLN A 312 18.03 6.25 -12.67
C GLN A 312 18.00 6.33 -11.14
N SER A 313 19.06 5.88 -10.47
CA SER A 313 19.12 5.89 -9.02
C SER A 313 19.26 7.30 -8.44
N ALA A 314 20.00 8.20 -9.10
CA ALA A 314 20.03 9.62 -8.75
C ALA A 314 18.67 10.29 -8.94
N ALA A 315 17.98 10.00 -10.05
CA ALA A 315 16.65 10.51 -10.32
C ALA A 315 15.62 9.99 -9.30
N ARG A 316 15.64 8.70 -8.96
CA ARG A 316 14.77 8.12 -7.90
C ARG A 316 15.02 8.75 -6.53
N ALA A 317 16.27 9.11 -6.22
CA ALA A 317 16.58 9.88 -5.01
C ALA A 317 16.01 11.30 -5.09
N GLY A 318 16.16 11.97 -6.24
CA GLY A 318 15.58 13.29 -6.50
C GLY A 318 14.06 13.32 -6.40
N VAL A 319 13.35 12.35 -7.01
CA VAL A 319 11.89 12.23 -6.91
C VAL A 319 11.45 12.08 -5.46
N ARG A 320 12.14 11.26 -4.65
CA ARG A 320 11.84 11.11 -3.21
C ARG A 320 12.08 12.37 -2.39
N GLN A 321 12.95 13.28 -2.84
CA GLN A 321 13.26 14.55 -2.17
C GLN A 321 12.34 15.69 -2.61
N THR A 322 11.47 15.48 -3.59
CA THR A 322 10.45 16.47 -3.95
C THR A 322 9.43 16.64 -2.82
N PRO A 323 8.76 17.80 -2.70
CA PRO A 323 7.68 17.98 -1.74
C PRO A 323 6.61 16.88 -1.86
N GLU A 324 6.27 16.48 -3.08
CA GLU A 324 5.29 15.41 -3.36
C GLU A 324 5.81 14.03 -2.93
N GLY A 325 7.10 13.75 -3.16
CA GLY A 325 7.74 12.51 -2.73
C GLY A 325 7.81 12.37 -1.20
N ILE A 326 8.13 13.46 -0.51
CA ILE A 326 8.14 13.53 0.96
C ILE A 326 6.72 13.38 1.51
N ALA A 327 5.75 14.08 0.92
CA ALA A 327 4.35 13.99 1.32
C ALA A 327 3.81 12.56 1.15
N LEU A 328 4.15 11.87 0.07
CA LEU A 328 3.76 10.46 -0.11
C LEU A 328 4.42 9.56 0.93
N ALA A 329 5.70 9.78 1.25
CA ALA A 329 6.38 9.00 2.29
C ALA A 329 5.71 9.19 3.67
N GLN A 330 5.40 10.43 4.04
CA GLN A 330 4.69 10.77 5.28
C GLN A 330 3.27 10.20 5.29
N ALA A 331 2.53 10.29 4.18
CA ALA A 331 1.19 9.72 4.07
C ALA A 331 1.21 8.19 4.24
N ARG A 332 2.19 7.50 3.64
CA ARG A 332 2.36 6.05 3.82
C ARG A 332 2.72 5.67 5.25
N GLU A 333 3.55 6.46 5.92
CA GLU A 333 3.90 6.27 7.33
C GLU A 333 2.68 6.50 8.24
N ALA A 334 1.87 7.51 7.94
CA ALA A 334 0.67 7.84 8.70
C ALA A 334 -0.36 6.70 8.69
N VAL A 335 -0.44 5.87 7.64
CA VAL A 335 -1.29 4.66 7.59
C VAL A 335 -0.98 3.70 8.76
N GLY A 336 0.25 3.72 9.28
CA GLY A 336 0.69 2.91 10.40
C GLY A 336 1.36 1.59 9.97
N PRO A 337 1.75 0.76 10.96
CA PRO A 337 2.45 -0.48 10.70
C PRO A 337 1.57 -1.47 9.93
N ARG A 338 2.17 -2.16 8.95
CA ARG A 338 1.48 -3.22 8.21
C ARG A 338 1.22 -4.42 9.11
N LEU A 339 -0.05 -4.81 9.26
CA LEU A 339 -0.48 -5.87 10.15
C LEU A 339 -1.15 -7.00 9.37
N THR A 340 -0.55 -8.18 9.39
CA THR A 340 -1.13 -9.39 8.79
C THR A 340 -2.38 -9.83 9.56
N ALA A 341 -3.23 -10.65 8.93
CA ALA A 341 -4.45 -11.14 9.57
C ALA A 341 -4.15 -11.94 10.86
N ASP A 342 -3.10 -12.76 10.85
CA ASP A 342 -2.65 -13.50 12.03
C ASP A 342 -2.19 -12.57 13.16
N GLN A 343 -1.35 -11.57 12.86
CA GLN A 343 -0.90 -10.60 13.85
C GLN A 343 -2.06 -9.81 14.47
N ALA A 344 -3.05 -9.42 13.65
CA ALA A 344 -4.25 -8.76 14.14
C ALA A 344 -5.09 -9.70 15.02
N GLY A 345 -5.30 -10.94 14.59
CA GLY A 345 -6.03 -11.95 15.35
C GLY A 345 -5.42 -12.26 16.71
N ARG A 346 -4.09 -12.32 16.81
CA ARG A 346 -3.37 -12.51 18.08
C ARG A 346 -3.62 -11.42 19.11
N VAL A 347 -4.03 -10.23 18.69
CA VAL A 347 -4.41 -9.14 19.59
C VAL A 347 -5.92 -9.13 19.82
N ILE A 348 -6.70 -9.16 18.73
CA ILE A 348 -8.17 -9.05 18.78
C ILE A 348 -8.76 -10.18 19.63
N GLN A 349 -8.32 -11.41 19.42
CA GLN A 349 -8.92 -12.59 20.02
C GLN A 349 -8.82 -12.62 21.57
N PRO A 350 -7.63 -12.48 22.20
CA PRO A 350 -7.55 -12.44 23.66
C PRO A 350 -8.23 -11.21 24.26
N GLU A 351 -8.15 -10.05 23.62
CA GLU A 351 -8.82 -8.82 24.08
C GLU A 351 -10.33 -8.99 24.12
N MET A 352 -10.94 -9.48 23.02
CA MET A 352 -12.38 -9.71 22.96
C MET A 352 -12.83 -10.83 23.89
N ARG A 353 -11.98 -11.85 24.10
CA ARG A 353 -12.25 -12.89 25.09
C ARG A 353 -12.29 -12.32 26.50
N GLY A 354 -11.36 -11.44 26.85
CA GLY A 354 -11.35 -10.73 28.13
C GLY A 354 -12.61 -9.89 28.35
N VAL A 355 -13.13 -9.23 27.30
CA VAL A 355 -14.41 -8.50 27.38
C VAL A 355 -15.58 -9.44 27.65
N ALA A 356 -15.65 -10.58 26.93
CA ALA A 356 -16.69 -11.57 27.15
C ALA A 356 -16.65 -12.15 28.57
N ASP A 357 -15.46 -12.55 29.04
CA ASP A 357 -15.26 -13.10 30.38
C ASP A 357 -15.57 -12.07 31.49
N ALA A 358 -15.23 -10.79 31.29
CA ALA A 358 -15.56 -9.73 32.23
C ALA A 358 -17.07 -9.49 32.33
N ARG A 359 -17.79 -9.52 31.20
CA ARG A 359 -19.26 -9.41 31.18
C ARG A 359 -19.93 -10.62 31.82
N GLU A 360 -19.40 -11.81 31.59
CA GLU A 360 -19.87 -13.05 32.22
C GLU A 360 -19.69 -12.99 33.74
N ALA A 361 -18.51 -12.56 34.20
CA ALA A 361 -18.23 -12.38 35.62
C ALA A 361 -19.15 -11.34 36.27
N ALA A 362 -19.41 -10.21 35.58
CA ALA A 362 -20.33 -9.19 36.05
C ALA A 362 -21.78 -9.71 36.16
N ARG A 363 -22.25 -10.44 35.14
CA ARG A 363 -23.56 -11.11 35.16
C ARG A 363 -23.66 -12.04 36.37
N LYS A 364 -22.65 -12.89 36.57
CA LYS A 364 -22.63 -13.86 37.68
C LYS A 364 -22.64 -13.16 39.04
N ALA A 365 -21.78 -12.16 39.23
CA ALA A 365 -21.71 -11.40 40.48
C ALA A 365 -23.03 -10.70 40.83
N GLN A 366 -23.80 -10.26 39.83
CA GLN A 366 -25.14 -9.69 40.02
C GLN A 366 -26.21 -10.76 40.28
N ALA A 367 -26.08 -11.95 39.70
CA ALA A 367 -27.03 -13.03 39.85
C ALA A 367 -26.89 -13.78 41.19
N ASP A 368 -25.66 -13.94 41.68
CA ASP A 368 -25.36 -14.64 42.93
C ASP A 368 -26.19 -14.18 44.15
N PRO A 369 -26.37 -12.85 44.43
CA PRO A 369 -27.22 -12.41 45.53
C PRO A 369 -28.70 -12.69 45.30
N ASP A 370 -29.20 -12.56 44.06
CA ASP A 370 -30.60 -12.81 43.73
C ASP A 370 -30.96 -14.30 43.91
N TYR A 371 -30.08 -15.20 43.44
CA TYR A 371 -30.26 -16.64 43.65
C TYR A 371 -29.95 -17.07 45.09
N ALA A 372 -29.17 -16.31 45.86
CA ALA A 372 -29.02 -16.54 47.30
C ALA A 372 -30.31 -16.17 48.06
N ALA A 373 -30.94 -15.04 47.71
CA ALA A 373 -32.24 -14.66 48.26
C ALA A 373 -33.33 -15.68 47.89
N ALA A 374 -33.34 -16.17 46.65
CA ALA A 374 -34.25 -17.21 46.20
C ALA A 374 -34.11 -18.53 46.98
N ARG A 375 -32.88 -18.92 47.32
CA ARG A 375 -32.62 -20.11 48.17
C ARG A 375 -33.05 -19.91 49.62
N ALA A 376 -33.08 -18.68 50.11
CA ALA A 376 -33.52 -18.32 51.47
C ALA A 376 -35.04 -18.07 51.58
N ALA A 377 -35.82 -18.30 50.52
CA ALA A 377 -37.26 -18.10 50.52
C ALA A 377 -37.97 -18.95 51.61
N PRO A 378 -39.04 -18.45 52.24
CA PRO A 378 -39.74 -19.20 53.29
C PRO A 378 -40.45 -20.46 52.74
N GLU A 379 -40.50 -21.51 53.56
CA GLU A 379 -41.21 -22.77 53.26
C GLU A 379 -42.73 -22.62 53.43
N ASN A 380 -43.39 -22.07 52.42
CA ASN A 380 -44.83 -21.76 52.48
C ASN A 380 -45.72 -22.81 51.78
N ILE A 381 -45.15 -23.78 51.08
CA ILE A 381 -45.91 -24.80 50.36
C ILE A 381 -46.01 -26.07 51.21
N GLY A 382 -47.20 -26.33 51.73
CA GLY A 382 -47.53 -27.60 52.38
C GLY A 382 -47.89 -28.67 51.35
N ILE A 383 -47.28 -29.84 51.43
CA ILE A 383 -47.66 -31.03 50.68
C ILE A 383 -48.24 -32.03 51.67
N GLU A 384 -49.54 -32.32 51.51
CA GLU A 384 -50.24 -33.34 52.30
C GLU A 384 -49.85 -34.74 51.80
N ARG A 385 -49.33 -35.59 52.70
CA ARG A 385 -49.12 -37.01 52.45
C ARG A 385 -49.85 -37.84 53.51
N THR A 386 -50.30 -39.03 53.16
CA THR A 386 -50.68 -40.05 54.15
C THR A 386 -49.49 -40.95 54.47
N ILE A 387 -49.09 -41.02 55.75
CA ILE A 387 -48.14 -42.02 56.24
C ILE A 387 -48.86 -43.14 56.97
N ALA A 388 -48.50 -44.38 56.68
CA ALA A 388 -49.01 -45.53 57.41
C ALA A 388 -48.19 -45.69 58.70
N VAL A 389 -48.82 -45.48 59.85
CA VAL A 389 -48.23 -45.73 61.18
C VAL A 389 -48.79 -47.04 61.73
N GLU A 390 -47.91 -47.92 62.19
CA GLU A 390 -48.28 -49.17 62.85
C GLU A 390 -48.30 -48.96 64.38
N ARG A 391 -49.46 -49.17 65.02
CA ARG A 391 -49.61 -49.12 66.48
C ARG A 391 -49.64 -50.54 67.09
N PRO A 392 -48.96 -50.80 68.22
CA PRO A 392 -49.11 -52.06 68.96
C PRO A 392 -50.46 -52.12 69.71
N GLY A 393 -51.20 -53.21 69.59
CA GLY A 393 -52.35 -53.52 70.44
C GLY A 393 -51.95 -54.11 71.81
N GLU A 394 -52.86 -54.10 72.79
CA GLU A 394 -52.61 -54.48 74.20
C GLU A 394 -52.04 -55.91 74.39
N PRO A 395 -51.11 -56.11 75.34
CA PRO A 395 -50.49 -57.41 75.59
C PRO A 395 -51.30 -58.29 76.55
N ILE A 396 -51.60 -59.54 76.16
CA ILE A 396 -52.02 -60.61 77.08
C ILE A 396 -50.86 -61.57 77.30
N VAL A 397 -50.65 -61.93 78.57
CA VAL A 397 -49.52 -62.69 79.14
C VAL A 397 -49.57 -64.19 78.77
N THR A 398 -48.41 -64.72 78.40
CA THR A 398 -47.99 -66.12 78.16
C THR A 398 -47.95 -66.98 79.43
N PRO A 399 -47.95 -68.34 79.35
CA PRO A 399 -46.73 -69.17 79.15
C PRO A 399 -47.04 -70.50 78.38
N THR A 400 -46.16 -71.37 77.87
CA THR A 400 -44.70 -71.58 77.79
C THR A 400 -44.48 -72.72 76.76
N ALA A 401 -43.30 -72.76 76.14
CA ALA A 401 -42.67 -73.92 75.50
C ALA A 401 -43.35 -74.56 74.27
N TRP A 402 -42.61 -74.55 73.16
CA TRP A 402 -42.86 -75.38 71.99
C TRP A 402 -42.71 -76.87 72.37
N GLU A 403 -43.78 -77.50 72.86
CA GLU A 403 -43.81 -78.96 72.96
C GLU A 403 -43.92 -79.53 71.54
N ARG A 404 -42.83 -80.15 71.06
CA ARG A 404 -42.84 -80.88 69.80
C ARG A 404 -43.91 -81.97 69.89
N PRO A 405 -44.84 -82.08 68.92
CA PRO A 405 -45.82 -83.16 68.92
C PRO A 405 -45.11 -84.51 68.96
N GLN A 406 -45.49 -85.35 69.91
CA GLN A 406 -44.98 -86.72 70.00
C GLN A 406 -45.74 -87.62 69.04
N PHE A 407 -45.03 -88.49 68.34
CA PHE A 407 -45.60 -89.39 67.36
C PHE A 407 -45.40 -90.85 67.79
N THR A 408 -46.31 -91.74 67.38
CA THR A 408 -46.12 -93.19 67.55
C THR A 408 -44.91 -93.68 66.74
N PRO A 409 -44.30 -94.83 67.11
CA PRO A 409 -43.21 -95.42 66.33
C PRO A 409 -43.56 -95.70 64.86
N ASP A 410 -44.86 -95.91 64.58
CA ASP A 410 -45.39 -96.22 63.25
C ASP A 410 -45.72 -94.97 62.42
N ALA A 411 -45.50 -93.77 62.99
CA ALA A 411 -45.79 -92.51 62.31
C ALA A 411 -44.87 -92.29 61.09
N PRO A 412 -45.38 -91.67 60.00
CA PRO A 412 -44.57 -91.31 58.86
C PRO A 412 -43.33 -90.49 59.25
N ARG A 413 -42.19 -90.80 58.64
CA ARG A 413 -40.90 -90.18 58.99
C ARG A 413 -40.82 -88.76 58.41
N PRO A 414 -40.21 -87.80 59.13
CA PRO A 414 -40.02 -86.45 58.62
C PRO A 414 -39.19 -86.44 57.33
N LEU A 415 -39.32 -85.37 56.55
CA LEU A 415 -38.52 -85.12 55.36
C LEU A 415 -37.03 -85.15 55.74
N GLY A 416 -36.27 -86.07 55.15
CA GLY A 416 -34.85 -86.24 55.44
C GLY A 416 -34.00 -85.19 54.71
N GLY A 417 -32.93 -84.70 55.36
CA GLY A 417 -31.91 -83.90 54.68
C GLY A 417 -31.14 -84.74 53.65
N MET A 418 -30.86 -84.17 52.48
CA MET A 418 -30.13 -84.86 51.42
C MET A 418 -28.69 -85.16 51.89
N ASN A 419 -28.34 -86.44 52.10
CA ASN A 419 -26.97 -86.86 52.39
C ASN A 419 -26.13 -86.77 51.10
N ALA A 420 -25.56 -85.59 50.84
CA ALA A 420 -24.58 -85.42 49.78
C ALA A 420 -23.29 -86.17 50.16
N SER A 421 -23.07 -87.34 49.55
CA SER A 421 -21.75 -87.99 49.58
C SER A 421 -20.76 -87.11 48.84
N ALA A 422 -19.79 -86.53 49.54
CA ALA A 422 -18.76 -85.69 48.95
C ALA A 422 -17.79 -86.55 48.11
N PRO A 423 -17.55 -86.23 46.82
CA PRO A 423 -16.34 -86.68 46.16
C PRO A 423 -15.18 -85.79 46.62
N SER A 424 -14.15 -86.42 47.16
CA SER A 424 -12.90 -85.82 47.58
C SER A 424 -11.93 -85.59 46.41
N ALA A 425 -10.99 -84.67 46.66
CA ALA A 425 -9.71 -84.45 45.98
C ALA A 425 -9.75 -83.85 44.57
N ASP A 426 -9.89 -82.51 44.52
CA ASP A 426 -8.94 -81.64 43.80
C ASP A 426 -8.99 -80.24 44.43
N GLY A 427 -7.82 -79.58 44.56
CA GLY A 427 -7.61 -78.36 45.35
C GLY A 427 -8.52 -77.16 45.00
N PRO A 428 -8.50 -76.07 45.80
CA PRO A 428 -9.46 -74.97 45.66
C PRO A 428 -9.31 -74.29 44.29
N VAL A 429 -10.28 -74.52 43.42
CA VAL A 429 -10.41 -73.80 42.14
C VAL A 429 -11.02 -72.43 42.47
N GLU A 430 -10.16 -71.41 42.51
CA GLU A 430 -10.56 -70.01 42.75
C GLU A 430 -10.95 -69.36 41.42
N SER A 431 -11.90 -68.42 41.46
CA SER A 431 -12.27 -67.63 40.28
C SER A 431 -11.33 -66.43 40.10
N LEU A 432 -11.19 -65.94 38.87
CA LEU A 432 -10.25 -64.87 38.53
C LEU A 432 -10.47 -63.61 39.38
N ALA A 433 -11.71 -63.17 39.56
CA ALA A 433 -12.00 -61.97 40.35
C ALA A 433 -11.65 -62.14 41.84
N ARG A 434 -11.89 -63.33 42.41
CA ARG A 434 -11.52 -63.63 43.81
C ARG A 434 -10.01 -63.70 43.99
N TYR A 435 -9.30 -64.32 43.04
CA TYR A 435 -7.84 -64.39 43.02
C TYR A 435 -7.22 -62.99 43.01
N ILE A 436 -7.72 -62.11 42.14
CA ILE A 436 -7.25 -60.72 42.02
C ILE A 436 -7.53 -59.93 43.30
N ALA A 437 -8.76 -59.98 43.81
CA ALA A 437 -9.15 -59.29 45.04
C ALA A 437 -8.28 -59.72 46.24
N ARG A 438 -7.92 -61.00 46.32
CA ARG A 438 -7.10 -61.58 47.40
C ARG A 438 -5.64 -61.14 47.32
N LYS A 439 -5.12 -60.98 46.10
CA LYS A 439 -3.72 -60.64 45.83
C LYS A 439 -3.44 -59.13 45.79
N GLY A 440 -4.40 -58.30 46.23
CA GLY A 440 -4.22 -56.87 46.43
C GLY A 440 -4.98 -55.97 45.44
N GLY A 441 -5.72 -56.54 44.51
CA GLY A 441 -6.50 -55.80 43.51
C GLY A 441 -5.64 -55.12 42.43
N ILE A 442 -6.32 -54.71 41.35
CA ILE A 442 -5.68 -54.03 40.21
C ILE A 442 -5.76 -52.52 40.40
N ASN A 443 -4.66 -51.81 40.13
CA ASN A 443 -4.69 -50.36 39.93
C ASN A 443 -4.94 -50.05 38.45
N PHE A 444 -5.97 -49.25 38.20
CA PHE A 444 -6.28 -48.72 36.88
C PHE A 444 -6.03 -47.23 36.88
N ASP A 445 -5.01 -46.79 36.16
CA ASP A 445 -4.74 -45.36 35.96
C ASP A 445 -5.82 -44.77 35.03
N GLY A 446 -6.65 -43.87 35.56
CA GLY A 446 -7.47 -42.91 34.81
C GLY A 446 -8.50 -43.45 33.80
N GLY A 447 -9.74 -43.68 34.24
CA GLY A 447 -10.96 -43.70 33.38
C GLY A 447 -11.69 -45.04 33.27
N GLU A 448 -10.98 -46.14 33.06
CA GLU A 448 -11.58 -47.43 32.65
C GLU A 448 -12.21 -48.24 33.79
N ALA A 449 -11.61 -48.21 35.00
CA ALA A 449 -12.21 -48.84 36.19
C ALA A 449 -13.50 -48.16 36.66
N ARG A 450 -13.64 -46.85 36.40
CA ARG A 450 -14.88 -46.12 36.64
C ARG A 450 -15.96 -46.47 35.62
N ALA A 451 -15.58 -46.73 34.37
CA ALA A 451 -16.54 -47.09 33.32
C ALA A 451 -17.23 -48.44 33.57
N ASN A 452 -16.57 -49.39 34.27
CA ASN A 452 -17.10 -50.73 34.53
C ASN A 452 -17.39 -51.02 36.03
N ASP A 453 -17.30 -49.99 36.89
CA ASP A 453 -17.58 -50.07 38.34
C ASP A 453 -16.79 -51.14 39.13
N PHE A 454 -15.64 -51.60 38.65
CA PHE A 454 -14.83 -52.64 39.34
C PHE A 454 -14.31 -52.22 40.73
N GLN A 455 -14.19 -50.91 40.97
CA GLN A 455 -13.85 -50.34 42.28
C GLN A 455 -14.95 -50.57 43.35
N ARG A 456 -16.19 -50.82 42.91
CA ARG A 456 -17.36 -51.13 43.77
C ARG A 456 -17.65 -52.63 43.83
N TRP A 457 -16.97 -53.44 43.01
CA TRP A 457 -17.14 -54.88 42.99
C TRP A 457 -16.38 -55.53 44.15
N ASN A 458 -17.09 -55.71 45.26
CA ASN A 458 -16.58 -56.36 46.46
C ASN A 458 -16.79 -57.88 46.40
N ILE A 459 -15.72 -58.65 46.60
CA ILE A 459 -15.83 -60.10 46.79
C ILE A 459 -15.93 -60.39 48.30
N PRO A 460 -17.03 -61.00 48.77
CA PRO A 460 -17.25 -61.24 50.19
C PRO A 460 -16.09 -61.99 50.85
N GLY A 461 -15.58 -61.42 51.94
CA GLY A 461 -14.47 -61.97 52.73
C GLY A 461 -13.07 -61.76 52.14
N VAL A 462 -12.92 -61.05 51.02
CA VAL A 462 -11.64 -60.86 50.32
C VAL A 462 -11.35 -59.38 49.98
N GLY A 463 -12.38 -58.62 49.61
CA GLY A 463 -12.31 -57.18 49.32
C GLY A 463 -12.53 -56.84 47.84
N ASN A 464 -12.24 -55.60 47.45
CA ASN A 464 -12.56 -55.10 46.10
C ASN A 464 -11.55 -55.59 45.06
N VAL A 465 -12.05 -55.86 43.86
CA VAL A 465 -11.25 -56.32 42.70
C VAL A 465 -10.34 -55.20 42.16
N ALA A 466 -10.80 -53.95 42.15
CA ALA A 466 -9.97 -52.78 41.84
C ALA A 466 -9.79 -51.89 43.07
N ARG A 467 -8.56 -51.42 43.31
CA ARG A 467 -8.19 -50.59 44.47
C ARG A 467 -7.22 -49.49 44.05
N ALA A 468 -7.22 -48.38 44.78
CA ALA A 468 -6.32 -47.26 44.50
C ALA A 468 -4.84 -47.59 44.76
N ASP A 469 -4.57 -48.53 45.68
CA ASP A 469 -3.26 -49.09 46.00
C ASP A 469 -2.97 -50.41 45.25
N GLY A 470 -3.78 -50.73 44.24
CA GLY A 470 -3.65 -51.96 43.48
C GLY A 470 -2.34 -52.05 42.69
N ARG A 471 -2.02 -53.25 42.20
CA ARG A 471 -0.80 -53.48 41.41
C ARG A 471 -1.06 -53.21 39.93
N SER A 472 -0.02 -52.79 39.19
CA SER A 472 -0.14 -52.46 37.77
C SER A 472 -0.39 -53.69 36.90
N ILE A 473 -1.22 -53.52 35.87
CA ILE A 473 -1.60 -54.60 34.94
C ILE A 473 -0.39 -55.10 34.17
N ASP A 474 0.40 -54.16 33.63
CA ASP A 474 1.40 -54.45 32.62
C ASP A 474 2.67 -55.10 33.19
N ASN A 475 3.01 -54.84 34.46
CA ASN A 475 4.22 -55.41 35.11
C ASN A 475 3.90 -56.56 36.06
N PHE A 476 2.95 -56.40 36.99
CA PHE A 476 2.72 -57.40 38.04
C PHE A 476 1.68 -58.45 37.62
N TRP A 477 0.50 -58.02 37.18
CA TRP A 477 -0.60 -58.95 36.92
C TRP A 477 -0.39 -59.81 35.69
N ARG A 478 0.38 -59.34 34.70
CA ARG A 478 0.80 -60.15 33.56
C ARG A 478 1.52 -61.43 33.99
N GLU A 479 2.63 -61.27 34.70
CA GLU A 479 3.44 -62.40 35.17
C GLU A 479 2.64 -63.28 36.13
N GLU A 480 1.90 -62.65 37.04
CA GLU A 480 1.13 -63.36 38.07
C GLU A 480 -0.02 -64.18 37.48
N LEU A 481 -0.78 -63.67 36.50
CA LEU A 481 -1.92 -64.38 35.92
C LEU A 481 -1.50 -65.46 34.92
N ILE A 482 -0.39 -65.28 34.22
CA ILE A 482 0.22 -66.34 33.41
C ILE A 482 0.78 -67.43 34.32
N GLY A 483 1.54 -67.06 35.36
CA GLY A 483 2.10 -68.00 36.33
C GLY A 483 1.03 -68.77 37.12
N ALA A 484 -0.08 -68.12 37.45
CA ALA A 484 -1.22 -68.74 38.12
C ALA A 484 -2.15 -69.53 37.17
N GLY A 485 -1.85 -69.55 35.86
CA GLY A 485 -2.57 -70.35 34.87
C GLY A 485 -3.92 -69.81 34.44
N TYR A 486 -4.23 -68.53 34.69
CA TYR A 486 -5.46 -67.88 34.20
C TYR A 486 -5.33 -67.34 32.77
N LEU A 487 -4.10 -67.05 32.33
CA LEU A 487 -3.76 -66.62 30.97
C LEU A 487 -2.75 -67.59 30.35
N LYS A 488 -2.79 -67.77 29.03
CA LYS A 488 -1.81 -68.59 28.30
C LYS A 488 -0.44 -67.90 28.27
N PRO A 489 0.69 -68.63 28.43
CA PRO A 489 2.03 -68.08 28.25
C PRO A 489 2.21 -67.50 26.85
N ASP A 490 2.92 -66.37 26.75
CA ASP A 490 3.23 -65.74 25.47
C ASP A 490 4.31 -66.56 24.73
N ILE A 491 4.11 -66.82 23.44
CA ILE A 491 4.98 -67.69 22.62
C ILE A 491 6.38 -67.06 22.40
N ASP A 492 6.49 -65.72 22.48
CA ASP A 492 7.67 -64.96 22.04
C ASP A 492 8.42 -64.21 23.17
N GLY A 493 8.14 -64.49 24.45
CA GLY A 493 8.92 -63.92 25.56
C GLY A 493 8.55 -62.49 26.01
N GLY A 494 7.32 -62.03 25.75
CA GLY A 494 6.62 -61.16 26.72
C GLY A 494 6.49 -59.65 26.48
N ALA A 495 6.75 -59.10 25.29
CA ALA A 495 6.68 -57.64 25.08
C ALA A 495 5.54 -57.12 24.17
N ALA A 496 4.81 -57.96 23.43
CA ALA A 496 3.92 -57.48 22.35
C ALA A 496 2.41 -57.66 22.57
N ARG A 497 1.96 -58.56 23.47
CA ARG A 497 0.53 -58.82 23.69
C ARG A 497 -0.02 -57.89 24.76
N ASP A 498 -0.96 -57.03 24.42
CA ASP A 498 -1.71 -56.28 25.41
C ASP A 498 -2.73 -57.20 26.11
N ILE A 499 -2.55 -57.44 27.41
CA ILE A 499 -3.43 -58.30 28.21
C ILE A 499 -4.59 -57.52 28.84
N ARG A 500 -4.59 -56.18 28.72
CA ARG A 500 -5.56 -55.29 29.36
C ARG A 500 -6.97 -55.59 28.88
N ASP A 501 -7.19 -55.65 27.57
CA ASP A 501 -8.49 -55.94 26.97
C ASP A 501 -9.01 -57.34 27.29
N GLU A 502 -8.12 -58.33 27.36
CA GLU A 502 -8.49 -59.71 27.67
C GLU A 502 -8.88 -59.88 29.14
N LEU A 503 -8.12 -59.24 30.04
CA LEU A 503 -8.40 -59.21 31.47
C LEU A 503 -9.71 -58.48 31.77
N LEU A 504 -9.91 -57.30 31.15
CA LEU A 504 -11.15 -56.54 31.24
C LEU A 504 -12.35 -57.39 30.79
N ARG A 505 -12.25 -58.04 29.63
CA ARG A 505 -13.32 -58.90 29.10
C ARG A 505 -13.67 -60.05 30.04
N LYS A 506 -12.67 -60.74 30.60
CA LYS A 506 -12.89 -61.86 31.54
C LYS A 506 -13.55 -61.38 32.85
N LEU A 507 -13.11 -60.25 33.39
CA LEU A 507 -13.70 -59.65 34.59
C LEU A 507 -15.14 -59.18 34.37
N THR A 508 -15.44 -58.52 33.24
CA THR A 508 -16.82 -58.14 32.90
C THR A 508 -17.73 -59.35 32.74
N ASN A 509 -17.24 -60.46 32.16
CA ASN A 509 -18.02 -61.70 32.05
C ASN A 509 -18.31 -62.35 33.41
N GLU A 510 -17.33 -62.31 34.32
CA GLU A 510 -17.51 -62.82 35.68
C GLU A 510 -18.44 -61.93 36.52
N GLN A 511 -18.41 -60.61 36.31
CA GLN A 511 -19.40 -59.67 36.89
C GLN A 511 -20.82 -59.96 36.39
N ARG A 512 -20.96 -60.52 35.17
CA ARG A 512 -22.22 -60.98 34.57
C ARG A 512 -22.58 -62.43 34.94
N GLY A 513 -21.85 -63.06 35.87
CA GLY A 513 -22.16 -64.38 36.41
C GLY A 513 -21.48 -65.55 35.71
N VAL A 514 -20.52 -65.32 34.81
CA VAL A 514 -19.74 -66.38 34.15
C VAL A 514 -18.31 -66.40 34.71
N PRO A 515 -18.01 -67.22 35.74
CA PRO A 515 -16.70 -67.22 36.39
C PRO A 515 -15.59 -67.73 35.47
N SER A 516 -14.45 -67.06 35.50
CA SER A 516 -13.24 -67.48 34.78
C SER A 516 -12.33 -68.27 35.71
N TYR A 517 -11.94 -69.48 35.30
CA TYR A 517 -11.06 -70.36 36.07
C TYR A 517 -9.69 -70.53 35.38
N GLN A 518 -8.77 -71.17 36.10
CA GLN A 518 -7.46 -71.56 35.57
C GLN A 518 -7.65 -72.50 34.37
N ILE A 519 -6.84 -72.30 33.34
CA ILE A 519 -6.87 -73.06 32.10
C ILE A 519 -6.64 -74.55 32.42
N GLY A 520 -7.59 -75.40 32.05
CA GLY A 520 -7.56 -76.84 32.33
C GLY A 520 -8.17 -77.28 33.66
N LYS A 521 -8.64 -76.35 34.51
CA LYS A 521 -9.35 -76.65 35.76
C LYS A 521 -10.80 -76.19 35.71
N GLU A 522 -11.58 -76.81 34.82
CA GLU A 522 -13.04 -76.66 34.81
C GLU A 522 -13.68 -77.62 35.83
N PRO A 523 -14.78 -77.23 36.52
CA PRO A 523 -15.44 -78.10 37.48
C PRO A 523 -15.92 -79.39 36.80
N SER A 524 -15.50 -80.55 37.34
CA SER A 524 -15.79 -81.86 36.77
C SER A 524 -17.30 -82.15 36.68
N ALA A 525 -17.69 -82.99 35.71
CA ALA A 525 -19.06 -83.43 35.46
C ALA A 525 -19.79 -84.02 36.69
N ALA A 526 -19.05 -84.40 37.74
CA ALA A 526 -19.59 -84.84 39.02
C ALA A 526 -20.27 -83.71 39.81
N ARG A 527 -19.74 -82.47 39.79
CA ARG A 527 -20.40 -81.32 40.44
C ARG A 527 -21.69 -80.95 39.74
N VAL A 528 -21.70 -80.98 38.40
CA VAL A 528 -22.92 -80.68 37.61
C VAL A 528 -24.04 -81.68 37.87
N ARG A 529 -23.72 -82.98 38.09
CA ARG A 529 -24.72 -83.98 38.49
C ARG A 529 -25.23 -83.78 39.92
N ALA A 530 -24.35 -83.43 40.87
CA ALA A 530 -24.76 -83.15 42.24
C ALA A 530 -25.65 -81.90 42.34
N THR A 531 -25.37 -80.86 41.54
CA THR A 531 -26.21 -79.66 41.47
C THR A 531 -27.57 -79.96 40.82
N ARG A 532 -27.61 -80.74 39.72
CA ARG A 532 -28.90 -81.18 39.14
C ARG A 532 -29.73 -82.02 40.10
N GLN A 533 -29.12 -82.94 40.85
CA GLN A 533 -29.85 -83.72 41.85
C GLN A 533 -30.40 -82.85 42.97
N ALA A 534 -29.66 -81.83 43.41
CA ALA A 534 -30.14 -80.88 44.41
C ALA A 534 -31.28 -80.01 43.87
N ASP A 535 -31.21 -79.57 42.61
CA ASP A 535 -32.26 -78.79 41.95
C ASP A 535 -33.52 -79.63 41.69
N GLU A 536 -33.36 -80.89 41.27
CA GLU A 536 -34.47 -81.85 41.11
C GLU A 536 -35.16 -82.18 42.45
N TYR A 537 -34.37 -82.40 43.51
CA TYR A 537 -34.92 -82.65 44.86
C TYR A 537 -35.68 -81.44 45.39
N ARG A 538 -35.13 -80.22 45.21
CA ARG A 538 -35.81 -78.97 45.58
C ARG A 538 -37.11 -78.79 44.79
N GLY A 539 -37.07 -78.98 43.47
CA GLY A 539 -38.26 -78.91 42.62
C GLY A 539 -39.34 -79.93 43.00
N SER A 540 -38.98 -81.15 43.36
CA SER A 540 -39.94 -82.16 43.83
C SER A 540 -40.54 -81.83 45.20
N THR A 541 -39.77 -81.20 46.09
CA THR A 541 -40.25 -80.76 47.41
C THR A 541 -41.23 -79.59 47.26
N GLU A 542 -40.89 -78.59 46.43
CA GLU A 542 -41.77 -77.44 46.14
C GLU A 542 -43.08 -77.87 45.48
N ALA A 543 -43.03 -78.87 44.59
CA ALA A 543 -44.24 -79.44 43.99
C ALA A 543 -45.12 -80.14 45.04
N ALA A 544 -44.53 -80.95 45.94
CA ALA A 544 -45.26 -81.61 47.02
C ALA A 544 -45.89 -80.60 48.01
N GLU A 545 -45.17 -79.52 48.35
CA GLU A 545 -45.70 -78.40 49.14
C GLU A 545 -46.89 -77.73 48.46
N GLY A 546 -46.79 -77.46 47.15
CA GLY A 546 -47.88 -76.85 46.39
C GLY A 546 -49.13 -77.74 46.29
N PHE A 547 -48.98 -79.06 46.23
CA PHE A 547 -50.11 -79.99 46.27
C PHE A 547 -50.75 -80.04 47.66
N LEU A 548 -49.94 -80.19 48.72
CA LEU A 548 -50.43 -80.21 50.09
C LEU A 548 -51.17 -78.92 50.46
N ASP A 549 -50.62 -77.75 50.14
CA ASP A 549 -51.24 -76.47 50.46
C ASP A 549 -52.58 -76.28 49.75
N ARG A 550 -52.65 -76.69 48.48
CA ARG A 550 -53.89 -76.63 47.70
C ARG A 550 -54.97 -77.52 48.31
N ASP A 551 -54.62 -78.75 48.66
CA ASP A 551 -55.58 -79.73 49.15
C ASP A 551 -56.04 -79.40 50.58
N LEU A 552 -55.14 -78.86 51.43
CA LEU A 552 -55.50 -78.31 52.73
C LEU A 552 -56.48 -77.13 52.61
N ILE A 553 -56.21 -76.19 51.69
CA ILE A 553 -57.12 -75.06 51.43
C ILE A 553 -58.49 -75.56 50.96
N ASN A 554 -58.51 -76.54 50.05
CA ASN A 554 -59.75 -77.16 49.56
C ASN A 554 -60.52 -77.87 50.68
N ALA A 555 -59.83 -78.45 51.66
CA ALA A 555 -60.41 -79.05 52.85
C ALA A 555 -60.79 -78.01 53.94
N GLY A 556 -60.59 -76.71 53.68
CA GLY A 556 -60.90 -75.63 54.61
C GLY A 556 -59.86 -75.41 55.72
N ILE A 557 -58.70 -76.07 55.63
CA ILE A 557 -57.58 -75.95 56.57
C ILE A 557 -56.59 -74.92 56.01
N ARG A 558 -56.26 -73.89 56.79
CA ARG A 558 -55.27 -72.89 56.37
C ARG A 558 -53.86 -73.51 56.49
N PRO A 559 -53.05 -73.53 55.41
CA PRO A 559 -51.72 -74.15 55.45
C PRO A 559 -50.82 -73.60 56.55
N GLU A 560 -50.98 -72.32 56.90
CA GLU A 560 -50.16 -71.67 57.95
C GLU A 560 -50.49 -72.14 59.37
N THR A 561 -51.62 -72.81 59.56
CA THR A 561 -52.03 -73.36 60.87
C THR A 561 -51.51 -74.78 61.12
N VAL A 562 -50.87 -75.41 60.13
CA VAL A 562 -50.29 -76.75 60.28
C VAL A 562 -48.93 -76.67 60.96
N HIS A 563 -48.72 -77.46 62.01
CA HIS A 563 -47.45 -77.50 62.74
C HIS A 563 -46.29 -77.94 61.83
N PRO A 564 -45.10 -77.29 61.89
CA PRO A 564 -43.97 -77.60 61.01
C PRO A 564 -43.53 -79.08 61.02
N ASP A 565 -43.58 -79.75 62.18
CA ASP A 565 -43.24 -81.18 62.29
C ASP A 565 -44.27 -82.10 61.61
N ILE A 566 -45.56 -81.74 61.65
CA ILE A 566 -46.63 -82.46 60.93
C ILE A 566 -46.39 -82.28 59.44
N ARG A 567 -46.19 -81.04 59.00
CA ARG A 567 -45.91 -80.70 57.60
C ARG A 567 -44.67 -81.43 57.07
N SER A 568 -43.58 -81.44 57.84
CA SER A 568 -42.35 -82.15 57.48
C SER A 568 -42.56 -83.66 57.30
N ARG A 569 -43.39 -84.30 58.12
CA ARG A 569 -43.71 -85.74 58.00
C ARG A 569 -44.62 -86.05 56.83
N VAL A 570 -45.59 -85.19 56.55
CA VAL A 570 -46.46 -85.32 55.37
C VAL A 570 -45.65 -85.18 54.09
N LEU A 571 -44.84 -84.13 53.97
CA LEU A 571 -43.94 -83.96 52.83
C LEU A 571 -42.92 -85.08 52.74
N GLY A 572 -42.40 -85.56 53.87
CA GLY A 572 -41.50 -86.70 53.92
C GLY A 572 -42.11 -87.98 53.34
N GLU A 573 -43.38 -88.25 53.63
CA GLU A 573 -44.12 -89.41 53.09
C GLU A 573 -44.49 -89.20 51.62
N MET A 574 -44.98 -88.02 51.24
CA MET A 574 -45.29 -87.68 49.84
C MET A 574 -44.05 -87.77 48.94
N MET A 575 -42.88 -87.42 49.46
CA MET A 575 -41.61 -87.55 48.73
C MET A 575 -41.15 -89.02 48.58
N ARG A 576 -41.61 -89.93 49.44
CA ARG A 576 -41.33 -91.38 49.35
C ARG A 576 -42.35 -92.12 48.50
N ASP A 577 -43.61 -91.69 48.55
CA ASP A 577 -44.70 -92.17 47.70
C ASP A 577 -45.41 -90.99 47.01
N PRO A 578 -44.91 -90.54 45.85
CA PRO A 578 -45.46 -89.40 45.11
C PRO A 578 -46.89 -89.59 44.59
N ARG A 579 -47.47 -90.78 44.75
CA ARG A 579 -48.85 -91.10 44.33
C ARG A 579 -49.84 -91.12 45.49
N ALA A 580 -49.36 -90.95 46.73
CA ALA A 580 -50.22 -90.90 47.90
C ALA A 580 -51.03 -89.60 47.92
N ASP A 581 -52.32 -89.70 48.25
CA ASP A 581 -53.18 -88.53 48.41
C ASP A 581 -52.69 -87.68 49.60
N SER A 582 -52.58 -86.37 49.37
CA SER A 582 -51.93 -85.47 50.33
C SER A 582 -52.73 -85.31 51.62
N LEU A 583 -54.08 -85.41 51.55
CA LEU A 583 -54.97 -85.35 52.71
C LEU A 583 -55.00 -86.67 53.47
N ASP A 584 -54.97 -87.81 52.76
CA ASP A 584 -54.84 -89.12 53.42
C ASP A 584 -53.52 -89.23 54.19
N VAL A 585 -52.42 -88.73 53.61
CA VAL A 585 -51.12 -88.70 54.28
C VAL A 585 -51.14 -87.72 55.46
N TYR A 586 -51.77 -86.56 55.30
CA TYR A 586 -51.96 -85.61 56.40
C TYR A 586 -52.76 -86.22 57.55
N GLU A 587 -53.88 -86.88 57.26
CA GLU A 587 -54.69 -87.60 58.26
C GLU A 587 -53.88 -88.73 58.91
N LYS A 588 -53.13 -89.51 58.14
CA LYS A 588 -52.24 -90.57 58.65
C LYS A 588 -51.18 -90.01 59.62
N VAL A 589 -50.60 -88.84 59.34
CA VAL A 589 -49.63 -88.19 60.23
C VAL A 589 -50.31 -87.66 61.49
N VAL A 590 -51.47 -87.02 61.36
CA VAL A 590 -52.24 -86.47 62.48
C VAL A 590 -52.76 -87.59 63.40
N MET A 591 -53.27 -88.68 62.85
CA MET A 591 -53.72 -89.87 63.59
C MET A 591 -52.59 -90.61 64.30
N ALA A 592 -51.35 -90.46 63.81
CA ALA A 592 -50.17 -91.03 64.45
C ALA A 592 -49.59 -90.13 65.56
N MET A 593 -50.22 -88.99 65.87
CA MET A 593 -49.86 -88.14 67.00
C MET A 593 -50.37 -88.75 68.31
N ARG A 594 -49.54 -88.72 69.36
CA ARG A 594 -49.92 -89.17 70.70
C ARG A 594 -50.81 -88.17 71.44
N ASP A 595 -50.70 -86.88 71.12
CA ASP A 595 -51.45 -85.77 71.74
C ASP A 595 -51.92 -84.77 70.67
N ALA A 596 -53.13 -84.21 70.80
CA ALA A 596 -53.71 -83.25 69.84
C ALA A 596 -53.10 -81.83 70.01
N PRO A 597 -52.78 -81.10 68.93
CA PRO A 597 -52.15 -79.79 69.02
C PRO A 597 -53.17 -78.68 69.41
N PRO A 598 -52.84 -77.75 70.32
CA PRO A 598 -53.73 -76.63 70.66
C PRO A 598 -53.83 -75.57 69.53
N PRO A 599 -54.97 -74.87 69.37
CA PRO A 599 -55.22 -73.96 68.25
C PRO A 599 -54.36 -72.68 68.28
N THR A 600 -53.92 -72.24 67.10
CA THR A 600 -53.07 -71.05 66.89
C THR A 600 -53.89 -69.84 66.43
N VAL A 601 -53.69 -68.65 67.02
CA VAL A 601 -54.28 -67.37 66.54
C VAL A 601 -53.17 -66.38 66.20
N LYS A 602 -53.30 -65.71 65.04
CA LYS A 602 -52.37 -64.76 64.43
C LYS A 602 -52.65 -63.34 64.97
N GLY A 603 -51.61 -62.61 65.39
CA GLY A 603 -51.74 -61.22 65.84
C GLY A 603 -52.17 -60.27 64.71
N THR A 604 -53.06 -59.33 65.02
CA THR A 604 -53.49 -58.26 64.10
C THR A 604 -52.70 -56.99 64.37
N THR A 605 -51.85 -56.56 63.43
CA THR A 605 -51.40 -55.16 63.33
C THR A 605 -52.47 -54.33 62.64
N ILE A 606 -52.83 -53.19 63.21
CA ILE A 606 -53.72 -52.21 62.57
C ILE A 606 -52.82 -51.15 61.89
N ARG A 607 -52.99 -50.99 60.58
CA ARG A 607 -52.33 -49.97 59.76
C ARG A 607 -53.25 -48.75 59.68
N GLU A 608 -52.80 -47.61 60.18
CA GLU A 608 -53.57 -46.37 60.16
C GLU A 608 -52.85 -45.32 59.32
N GLU A 609 -53.58 -44.69 58.39
CA GLU A 609 -53.07 -43.61 57.56
C GLU A 609 -53.25 -42.26 58.28
N ILE A 610 -52.14 -41.61 58.64
CA ILE A 610 -52.12 -40.31 59.30
C ILE A 610 -51.65 -39.25 58.29
N PRO A 611 -52.29 -38.07 58.21
CA PRO A 611 -51.78 -36.94 57.42
C PRO A 611 -50.45 -36.43 57.99
N ASP A 612 -49.41 -36.42 57.15
CA ASP A 612 -48.08 -35.86 57.38
C ASP A 612 -47.90 -34.70 56.38
N VAL A 613 -48.05 -33.48 56.87
CA VAL A 613 -47.91 -32.27 56.05
C VAL A 613 -46.45 -31.84 56.08
N ARG A 614 -45.76 -31.98 54.94
CA ARG A 614 -44.39 -31.51 54.78
C ARG A 614 -44.42 -30.13 54.15
N PHE A 615 -43.80 -29.16 54.80
CA PHE A 615 -43.59 -27.83 54.21
C PHE A 615 -42.31 -27.82 53.37
N GLY A 616 -42.35 -27.05 52.30
CA GLY A 616 -41.23 -26.83 51.40
C GLY A 616 -41.39 -25.50 50.65
N GLN A 617 -40.38 -25.14 49.89
CA GLN A 617 -40.36 -23.89 49.13
C GLN A 617 -41.09 -24.05 47.78
N VAL A 618 -40.96 -25.21 47.13
CA VAL A 618 -41.54 -25.52 45.80
C VAL A 618 -42.06 -26.95 45.75
N ASN A 619 -43.15 -27.20 45.02
CA ASN A 619 -43.63 -28.55 44.72
C ASN A 619 -43.24 -28.98 43.29
N PRO A 620 -42.30 -29.91 43.08
CA PRO A 620 -41.86 -30.32 41.75
C PRO A 620 -42.76 -31.40 41.10
N GLN A 621 -43.94 -31.70 41.66
CA GLN A 621 -44.78 -32.80 41.17
C GLN A 621 -45.14 -32.66 39.68
N ALA A 622 -45.45 -31.45 39.21
CA ALA A 622 -45.73 -31.21 37.79
C ALA A 622 -44.53 -31.54 36.89
N ALA A 623 -43.29 -31.32 37.36
CA ALA A 623 -42.08 -31.69 36.63
C ALA A 623 -41.86 -33.21 36.63
N LEU A 624 -42.13 -33.88 37.76
CA LEU A 624 -42.11 -35.35 37.86
C LEU A 624 -43.13 -35.99 36.91
N ASP A 625 -44.33 -35.43 36.82
CA ASP A 625 -45.39 -35.90 35.93
C ASP A 625 -45.03 -35.70 34.46
N ALA A 626 -44.44 -34.55 34.11
CA ALA A 626 -43.95 -34.26 32.76
C ALA A 626 -42.84 -35.25 32.35
N ILE A 627 -41.86 -35.51 33.22
CA ILE A 627 -40.82 -36.51 32.95
C ILE A 627 -41.44 -37.91 32.84
N GLY A 628 -42.38 -38.25 33.74
CA GLY A 628 -43.09 -39.52 33.74
C GLY A 628 -43.87 -39.75 32.45
N ALA A 629 -44.47 -38.71 31.86
CA ALA A 629 -45.13 -38.78 30.56
C ALA A 629 -44.13 -39.06 29.43
N GLN A 630 -43.02 -38.33 29.37
CA GLN A 630 -41.97 -38.51 28.35
C GLN A 630 -41.31 -39.90 28.44
N MET A 631 -41.10 -40.41 29.66
CA MET A 631 -40.50 -41.74 29.86
C MET A 631 -41.33 -42.91 29.33
N ARG A 632 -42.65 -42.74 29.12
CA ARG A 632 -43.51 -43.79 28.56
C ARG A 632 -43.21 -44.06 27.08
N THR A 633 -42.80 -43.02 26.34
CA THR A 633 -42.53 -43.08 24.90
C THR A 633 -41.04 -43.09 24.58
N ALA A 634 -40.19 -42.55 25.46
CA ALA A 634 -38.75 -42.52 25.28
C ALA A 634 -38.09 -43.92 25.29
N LYS A 635 -37.08 -44.10 24.44
CA LYS A 635 -36.29 -45.34 24.33
C LYS A 635 -34.79 -45.04 24.44
N GLY A 636 -34.00 -46.06 24.80
CA GLY A 636 -32.53 -45.99 24.83
C GLY A 636 -31.99 -44.82 25.66
N ASP A 637 -31.10 -44.04 25.05
CA ASP A 637 -30.38 -42.96 25.72
C ASP A 637 -31.27 -41.80 26.21
N VAL A 638 -32.36 -41.50 25.49
CA VAL A 638 -33.33 -40.48 25.90
C VAL A 638 -34.01 -40.89 27.20
N ARG A 639 -34.43 -42.17 27.31
CA ARG A 639 -35.04 -42.69 28.54
C ARG A 639 -34.06 -42.68 29.71
N ASN A 640 -32.78 -42.98 29.44
CA ASN A 640 -31.72 -42.92 30.45
C ASN A 640 -31.43 -41.48 30.92
N ALA A 641 -31.51 -40.49 30.02
CA ALA A 641 -31.35 -39.08 30.34
C ALA A 641 -32.55 -38.56 31.16
N LEU A 642 -33.78 -38.90 30.76
CA LEU A 642 -34.99 -38.57 31.52
C LEU A 642 -35.03 -39.26 32.90
N ALA A 643 -34.58 -40.51 33.00
CA ALA A 643 -34.47 -41.21 34.28
C ALA A 643 -33.41 -40.56 35.21
N ARG A 644 -32.34 -39.98 34.65
CA ARG A 644 -31.38 -39.15 35.41
C ARG A 644 -32.04 -37.87 35.89
N ALA A 645 -32.65 -37.11 34.99
CA ALA A 645 -33.39 -35.89 35.34
C ALA A 645 -34.45 -36.13 36.42
N ARG A 646 -35.16 -37.26 36.35
CA ARG A 646 -36.12 -37.67 37.39
C ARG A 646 -35.45 -37.87 38.74
N ARG A 647 -34.29 -38.55 38.79
CA ARG A 647 -33.54 -38.75 40.04
C ARG A 647 -33.02 -37.45 40.62
N ASP A 648 -32.67 -36.48 39.77
CA ASP A 648 -32.16 -35.19 40.21
C ASP A 648 -33.22 -34.34 40.95
N LEU A 649 -34.51 -34.68 40.85
CA LEU A 649 -35.62 -34.06 41.59
C LEU A 649 -35.87 -34.69 42.97
N TYR A 650 -35.09 -35.70 43.36
CA TYR A 650 -35.14 -36.33 44.68
C TYR A 650 -33.92 -35.92 45.50
N GLY A 651 -34.14 -35.69 46.79
CA GLY A 651 -33.10 -35.41 47.77
C GLY A 651 -32.30 -36.68 48.14
N PRO A 652 -31.24 -36.52 48.97
CA PRO A 652 -30.39 -37.62 49.41
C PRO A 652 -31.11 -38.70 50.22
N ASP A 653 -32.23 -38.34 50.86
CA ASP A 653 -33.13 -39.21 51.62
C ASP A 653 -34.09 -40.03 50.74
N GLY A 654 -33.99 -39.88 49.41
CA GLY A 654 -34.87 -40.51 48.44
C GLY A 654 -36.27 -39.90 48.38
N GLN A 655 -36.53 -38.82 49.13
CA GLN A 655 -37.78 -38.08 49.07
C GLN A 655 -37.72 -37.00 47.99
N THR A 656 -38.87 -36.51 47.56
CA THR A 656 -38.94 -35.38 46.62
C THR A 656 -38.26 -34.16 47.23
N ASP A 657 -37.39 -33.50 46.46
CA ASP A 657 -36.74 -32.28 46.90
C ASP A 657 -37.73 -31.11 46.78
N LEU A 658 -38.00 -30.44 47.89
CA LEU A 658 -38.92 -29.30 47.94
C LEU A 658 -38.18 -27.97 48.11
N SER A 659 -36.84 -28.02 48.13
CA SER A 659 -36.00 -26.84 48.24
C SER A 659 -35.76 -26.22 46.87
N VAL A 660 -35.72 -24.89 46.81
CA VAL A 660 -35.30 -24.14 45.63
C VAL A 660 -33.86 -24.51 45.26
N GLU A 661 -32.98 -24.72 46.23
CA GLU A 661 -31.58 -25.07 45.99
C GLU A 661 -31.42 -26.39 45.22
N GLY A 662 -32.03 -27.47 45.71
CA GLY A 662 -31.95 -28.77 45.05
C GLY A 662 -32.59 -28.78 43.66
N LEU A 663 -33.71 -28.06 43.50
CA LEU A 663 -34.41 -27.94 42.22
C LEU A 663 -33.66 -27.03 41.22
N LEU A 664 -32.94 -26.00 41.67
CA LEU A 664 -32.03 -25.23 40.82
C LEU A 664 -30.85 -26.08 40.34
N HIS A 665 -30.29 -26.93 41.21
CA HIS A 665 -29.27 -27.91 40.81
C HIS A 665 -29.80 -28.96 39.81
N ALA A 666 -31.07 -29.35 39.94
CA ALA A 666 -31.72 -30.22 38.96
C ALA A 666 -31.90 -29.51 37.60
N ARG A 667 -32.29 -28.22 37.62
CA ARG A 667 -32.36 -27.36 36.42
C ARG A 667 -31.00 -27.24 35.73
N GLU A 668 -29.92 -27.01 36.49
CA GLU A 668 -28.55 -26.90 35.95
C GLU A 668 -28.08 -28.20 35.28
N ARG A 669 -28.37 -29.36 35.91
CA ARG A 669 -28.07 -30.68 35.34
C ARG A 669 -28.87 -30.94 34.05
N LEU A 670 -30.14 -30.53 34.01
CA LEU A 670 -30.98 -30.56 32.80
C LEU A 670 -30.40 -29.69 31.69
N ASP A 671 -30.01 -28.44 31.98
CA ASP A 671 -29.41 -27.52 31.01
C ASP A 671 -28.09 -28.08 30.46
N THR A 672 -27.28 -28.73 31.30
CA THR A 672 -26.06 -29.45 30.87
C THR A 672 -26.39 -30.60 29.92
N GLY A 673 -27.42 -31.39 30.22
CA GLY A 673 -27.90 -32.48 29.38
C GLY A 673 -28.40 -32.00 28.01
N ILE A 674 -29.09 -30.85 27.97
CA ILE A 674 -29.58 -30.22 26.74
C ILE A 674 -28.40 -29.74 25.89
N LYS A 675 -27.40 -29.06 26.47
CA LYS A 675 -26.20 -28.60 25.76
C LYS A 675 -25.43 -29.76 25.12
N LEU A 676 -25.27 -30.87 25.84
CA LEU A 676 -24.65 -32.08 25.30
C LEU A 676 -25.47 -32.66 24.14
N ALA A 677 -26.79 -32.76 24.29
CA ALA A 677 -27.67 -33.25 23.22
C ALA A 677 -27.65 -32.36 21.97
N LEU A 678 -27.55 -31.04 22.12
CA LEU A 678 -27.37 -30.10 21.00
C LEU A 678 -26.04 -30.32 20.27
N ARG A 679 -24.96 -30.55 21.02
CA ARG A 679 -23.63 -30.87 20.45
C ARG A 679 -23.66 -32.19 19.67
N ASP A 680 -24.37 -33.18 20.19
CA ASP A 680 -24.51 -34.50 19.58
C ASP A 680 -25.52 -34.51 18.41
N GLY A 681 -26.25 -33.42 18.18
CA GLY A 681 -27.28 -33.32 17.15
C GLY A 681 -28.55 -34.13 17.45
N ASP A 682 -28.76 -34.57 18.69
CA ASP A 682 -29.91 -35.39 19.08
C ASP A 682 -31.14 -34.50 19.41
N GLY A 683 -31.85 -34.11 18.35
CA GLY A 683 -33.04 -33.26 18.47
C GLY A 683 -34.18 -33.86 19.29
N THR A 684 -34.26 -35.20 19.41
CA THR A 684 -35.29 -35.84 20.24
C THR A 684 -34.96 -35.71 21.71
N LYS A 685 -33.71 -35.98 22.08
CA LYS A 685 -33.23 -35.78 23.45
C LYS A 685 -33.30 -34.32 23.87
N VAL A 686 -32.97 -33.38 22.97
CA VAL A 686 -33.13 -31.93 23.22
C VAL A 686 -34.59 -31.60 23.55
N ARG A 687 -35.54 -32.01 22.69
CA ARG A 687 -36.97 -31.73 22.88
C ARG A 687 -37.52 -32.27 24.20
N ASP A 688 -37.18 -33.52 24.53
CA ASP A 688 -37.76 -34.21 25.68
C ASP A 688 -37.16 -33.69 27.00
N LEU A 689 -35.85 -33.38 27.01
CA LEU A 689 -35.20 -32.70 28.16
C LEU A 689 -35.67 -31.25 28.31
N GLN A 690 -35.90 -30.52 27.21
CA GLN A 690 -36.48 -29.18 27.25
C GLN A 690 -37.89 -29.19 27.85
N THR A 691 -38.69 -30.21 27.56
CA THR A 691 -40.02 -30.36 28.16
C THR A 691 -39.94 -30.52 29.69
N ALA A 692 -39.03 -31.37 30.17
CA ALA A 692 -38.77 -31.54 31.59
C ALA A 692 -38.25 -30.23 32.25
N ARG A 693 -37.32 -29.55 31.58
CA ARG A 693 -36.75 -28.28 32.02
C ARG A 693 -37.81 -27.19 32.12
N SER A 694 -38.68 -27.03 31.13
CA SER A 694 -39.75 -26.03 31.16
C SER A 694 -40.81 -26.31 32.24
N ALA A 695 -41.13 -27.58 32.49
CA ALA A 695 -42.04 -27.95 33.58
C ALA A 695 -41.44 -27.63 34.96
N LEU A 696 -40.15 -27.92 35.16
CA LEU A 696 -39.43 -27.57 36.38
C LEU A 696 -39.32 -26.05 36.57
N ASP A 697 -38.98 -25.32 35.50
CA ASP A 697 -38.88 -23.86 35.50
C ASP A 697 -40.22 -23.19 35.87
N GLY A 698 -41.34 -23.74 35.39
CA GLY A 698 -42.67 -23.28 35.77
C GLY A 698 -42.97 -23.46 37.27
N GLN A 699 -42.48 -24.53 37.90
CA GLN A 699 -42.62 -24.74 39.35
C GLN A 699 -41.68 -23.83 40.15
N LEU A 700 -40.42 -23.70 39.73
CA LEU A 700 -39.46 -22.80 40.37
C LEU A 700 -39.97 -21.35 40.40
N LYS A 701 -40.60 -20.89 39.32
CA LYS A 701 -41.15 -19.53 39.20
C LYS A 701 -42.43 -19.27 40.01
N THR A 702 -43.00 -20.27 40.69
CA THR A 702 -44.05 -20.01 41.68
C THR A 702 -43.50 -19.31 42.93
N VAL A 703 -42.18 -19.36 43.14
CA VAL A 703 -41.46 -18.59 44.15
C VAL A 703 -41.10 -17.21 43.55
N PRO A 704 -41.66 -16.10 44.06
CA PRO A 704 -41.44 -14.76 43.50
C PRO A 704 -39.96 -14.35 43.44
N GLU A 705 -39.17 -14.78 44.42
CA GLU A 705 -37.73 -14.53 44.50
C GLU A 705 -36.97 -15.20 43.34
N VAL A 706 -37.36 -16.43 42.96
CA VAL A 706 -36.78 -17.12 41.79
C VAL A 706 -37.20 -16.45 40.50
N ALA A 707 -38.46 -16.05 40.36
CA ALA A 707 -38.94 -15.35 39.18
C ALA A 707 -38.22 -13.99 38.98
N THR A 708 -37.95 -13.29 40.08
CA THR A 708 -37.17 -12.03 40.07
C THR A 708 -35.71 -12.29 39.71
N ALA A 709 -35.09 -13.32 40.30
CA ALA A 709 -33.72 -13.71 39.98
C ALA A 709 -33.54 -14.08 38.49
N ASP A 710 -34.49 -14.82 37.91
CA ASP A 710 -34.48 -15.15 36.48
C ASP A 710 -34.66 -13.90 35.59
N ALA A 711 -35.55 -12.97 35.97
CA ALA A 711 -35.77 -11.73 35.23
C ALA A 711 -34.52 -10.83 35.23
N ASN A 712 -33.87 -10.69 36.40
CA ASN A 712 -32.62 -9.95 36.53
C ASN A 712 -31.48 -10.64 35.77
N PHE A 713 -31.36 -11.96 35.88
CA PHE A 713 -30.37 -12.74 35.12
C PHE A 713 -30.54 -12.55 33.60
N ALA A 714 -31.78 -12.56 33.10
CA ALA A 714 -32.08 -12.31 31.69
C ALA A 714 -31.73 -10.88 31.26
N ALA A 715 -32.03 -9.88 32.09
CA ALA A 715 -31.66 -8.49 31.83
C ALA A 715 -30.13 -8.32 31.77
N ASN A 716 -29.40 -8.94 32.70
CA ASN A 716 -27.94 -8.87 32.78
C ASN A 716 -27.25 -9.64 31.64
N SER A 717 -27.92 -10.66 31.10
CA SER A 717 -27.42 -11.45 29.95
C SER A 717 -27.44 -10.69 28.62
N ARG A 718 -28.20 -9.59 28.49
CA ARG A 718 -28.25 -8.81 27.24
C ARG A 718 -26.87 -8.29 26.79
N SER A 719 -26.00 -8.01 27.75
CA SER A 719 -24.63 -7.56 27.46
C SER A 719 -23.75 -8.63 26.80
N LEU A 720 -24.13 -9.90 26.92
CA LEU A 720 -23.43 -11.05 26.36
C LEU A 720 -23.98 -11.49 25.01
N GLU A 721 -25.16 -11.02 24.60
CA GLU A 721 -25.77 -11.35 23.30
C GLU A 721 -24.80 -11.21 22.10
N PRO A 722 -23.94 -10.17 22.01
CA PRO A 722 -22.97 -10.08 20.92
C PRO A 722 -21.95 -11.22 20.90
N PHE A 723 -21.69 -11.90 22.03
CA PHE A 723 -20.71 -12.98 22.17
C PHE A 723 -21.34 -14.38 22.17
N GLU A 724 -22.65 -14.47 21.99
CA GLU A 724 -23.39 -15.73 22.00
C GLU A 724 -23.94 -16.10 20.60
N GLY A 725 -24.33 -17.37 20.44
CA GLY A 725 -24.93 -17.87 19.20
C GLY A 725 -23.97 -17.86 18.01
N ASN A 726 -24.46 -17.42 16.85
CA ASN A 726 -23.72 -17.39 15.58
C ASN A 726 -23.27 -15.98 15.18
N SER A 727 -23.10 -15.08 16.15
CA SER A 727 -22.64 -13.73 15.88
C SER A 727 -21.16 -13.73 15.39
N PRO A 728 -20.71 -12.64 14.76
CA PRO A 728 -19.30 -12.43 14.45
C PRO A 728 -18.40 -12.56 15.69
N LEU A 729 -18.76 -11.94 16.82
CA LEU A 729 -17.91 -11.95 18.01
C LEU A 729 -17.93 -13.30 18.73
N ALA A 730 -19.06 -14.02 18.72
CA ALA A 730 -19.15 -15.37 19.24
C ALA A 730 -18.10 -16.28 18.57
N ARG A 731 -18.00 -16.21 17.24
CA ARG A 731 -16.99 -16.97 16.48
C ARG A 731 -15.56 -16.56 16.84
N VAL A 732 -15.31 -15.27 17.10
CA VAL A 732 -13.97 -14.81 17.52
C VAL A 732 -13.58 -15.34 18.90
N VAL A 733 -14.50 -15.34 19.87
CA VAL A 733 -14.24 -15.72 21.27
C VAL A 733 -14.55 -17.19 21.60
N GLN A 734 -14.98 -17.97 20.61
CA GLN A 734 -15.33 -19.37 20.79
C GLN A 734 -14.11 -20.21 21.18
N GLN A 735 -14.28 -21.03 22.22
CA GLN A 735 -13.31 -22.05 22.63
C GLN A 735 -13.86 -23.44 22.35
N ASP A 736 -12.97 -24.36 21.99
CA ASP A 736 -13.27 -25.77 21.94
C ASP A 736 -13.43 -26.30 23.37
N PRO A 737 -14.62 -26.80 23.75
CA PRO A 737 -14.87 -27.27 25.11
C PRO A 737 -14.06 -28.51 25.51
N ALA A 738 -13.48 -29.26 24.55
CA ALA A 738 -12.62 -30.41 24.87
C ALA A 738 -11.17 -30.00 25.19
N THR A 739 -10.65 -28.98 24.51
CA THR A 739 -9.24 -28.58 24.60
C THR A 739 -9.02 -27.26 25.34
N GLY A 740 -10.07 -26.46 25.54
CA GLY A 740 -10.00 -25.10 26.09
C GLY A 740 -9.31 -24.09 25.16
N ARG A 741 -8.90 -24.51 23.96
CA ARG A 741 -8.22 -23.66 22.98
C ARG A 741 -9.25 -22.86 22.18
N MET A 742 -8.82 -21.75 21.61
CA MET A 742 -9.66 -21.00 20.67
C MET A 742 -10.04 -21.87 19.49
N ALA A 743 -11.34 -21.92 19.15
CA ALA A 743 -11.85 -22.70 18.03
C ALA A 743 -11.51 -22.05 16.69
N THR A 744 -11.45 -20.71 16.66
CA THR A 744 -11.13 -19.92 15.47
C THR A 744 -9.64 -19.61 15.42
N PRO A 745 -8.91 -20.02 14.37
CA PRO A 745 -7.51 -19.65 14.17
C PRO A 745 -7.32 -18.13 14.09
N THR A 746 -6.19 -17.62 14.57
CA THR A 746 -5.91 -16.18 14.65
C THR A 746 -5.94 -15.51 13.28
N GLU A 747 -5.46 -16.19 12.23
CA GLU A 747 -5.52 -15.69 10.85
C GLU A 747 -6.94 -15.56 10.28
N GLN A 748 -7.92 -16.28 10.83
CA GLN A 748 -9.31 -16.24 10.40
C GLN A 748 -10.12 -15.18 11.16
N VAL A 749 -9.64 -14.70 12.30
CA VAL A 749 -10.36 -13.72 13.15
C VAL A 749 -10.80 -12.48 12.36
N PRO A 750 -9.91 -11.77 11.62
CA PRO A 750 -10.36 -10.60 10.86
C PRO A 750 -11.39 -10.92 9.77
N SER A 751 -11.42 -12.14 9.24
CA SER A 751 -12.38 -12.55 8.22
C SER A 751 -13.81 -12.64 8.76
N HIS A 752 -13.98 -13.06 10.02
CA HIS A 752 -15.27 -13.09 10.69
C HIS A 752 -15.82 -11.70 11.01
N LEU A 753 -14.94 -10.69 11.03
CA LEU A 753 -15.29 -9.29 11.28
C LEU A 753 -15.55 -8.50 9.99
N GLN A 754 -15.44 -9.14 8.82
CA GLN A 754 -15.66 -8.47 7.53
C GLN A 754 -17.14 -8.14 7.31
N GLY A 755 -17.38 -7.00 6.67
CA GLY A 755 -18.70 -6.45 6.39
C GLY A 755 -19.09 -5.35 7.37
N ALA A 756 -19.94 -4.44 6.93
CA ALA A 756 -20.30 -3.23 7.69
C ALA A 756 -20.95 -3.56 9.05
N SER A 757 -21.87 -4.53 9.08
CA SER A 757 -22.55 -4.95 10.30
C SER A 757 -21.61 -5.58 11.32
N ALA A 758 -20.75 -6.51 10.87
CA ALA A 758 -19.79 -7.19 11.75
C ALA A 758 -18.71 -6.21 12.28
N ALA A 759 -18.23 -5.31 11.42
CA ALA A 759 -17.30 -4.25 11.81
C ALA A 759 -17.93 -3.32 12.86
N ARG A 760 -19.18 -2.89 12.66
CA ARG A 760 -19.90 -2.02 13.60
C ARG A 760 -20.12 -2.69 14.95
N GLU A 761 -20.58 -3.95 14.95
CA GLU A 761 -20.78 -4.73 16.16
C GLU A 761 -19.46 -4.94 16.93
N PHE A 762 -18.38 -5.25 16.20
CA PHE A 762 -17.05 -5.34 16.79
C PHE A 762 -16.58 -4.02 17.39
N LEU A 763 -16.60 -2.93 16.64
CA LEU A 763 -16.11 -1.63 17.09
C LEU A 763 -16.89 -1.09 18.30
N ALA A 764 -18.17 -1.43 18.42
CA ALA A 764 -19.00 -1.10 19.59
C ALA A 764 -18.58 -1.84 20.87
N ASN A 765 -17.93 -3.00 20.75
CA ASN A 765 -17.54 -3.86 21.87
C ASN A 765 -16.00 -3.97 22.06
N ALA A 766 -15.22 -3.48 21.11
CA ALA A 766 -13.77 -3.63 21.08
C ALA A 766 -13.04 -2.78 22.12
N THR A 767 -11.99 -3.37 22.71
CA THR A 767 -11.00 -2.62 23.49
C THR A 767 -10.18 -1.69 22.57
N PRO A 768 -9.50 -0.65 23.09
CA PRO A 768 -8.65 0.21 22.27
C PRO A 768 -7.59 -0.57 21.48
N ALA A 769 -6.99 -1.61 22.09
CA ALA A 769 -5.98 -2.45 21.45
C ALA A 769 -6.57 -3.30 20.31
N ALA A 770 -7.72 -3.94 20.54
CA ALA A 770 -8.42 -4.72 19.53
C ALA A 770 -8.88 -3.83 18.36
N ARG A 771 -9.39 -2.64 18.65
CA ARG A 771 -9.79 -1.65 17.63
C ARG A 771 -8.60 -1.26 16.76
N GLN A 772 -7.49 -0.86 17.37
CA GLN A 772 -6.28 -0.46 16.63
C GLN A 772 -5.74 -1.59 15.77
N ALA A 773 -5.71 -2.83 16.27
CA ALA A 773 -5.27 -3.99 15.50
C ALA A 773 -6.19 -4.28 14.30
N TYR A 774 -7.50 -4.15 14.46
CA TYR A 774 -8.47 -4.33 13.39
C TYR A 774 -8.34 -3.23 12.32
N GLU A 775 -8.30 -1.96 12.73
CA GLU A 775 -8.11 -0.82 11.83
C GLU A 775 -6.80 -0.92 11.03
N ALA A 776 -5.69 -1.28 11.70
CA ALA A 776 -4.41 -1.47 11.04
C ALA A 776 -4.45 -2.61 10.01
N ASN A 777 -5.16 -3.71 10.31
CA ASN A 777 -5.34 -4.81 9.37
C ASN A 777 -6.20 -4.40 8.16
N VAL A 778 -7.29 -3.68 8.38
CA VAL A 778 -8.14 -3.16 7.30
C VAL A 778 -7.35 -2.22 6.40
N ALA A 779 -6.60 -1.28 6.99
CA ALA A 779 -5.75 -0.36 6.26
C ALA A 779 -4.67 -1.10 5.44
N THR A 780 -4.02 -2.10 6.05
CA THR A 780 -3.02 -2.96 5.39
C THR A 780 -3.62 -3.69 4.19
N ARG A 781 -4.78 -4.33 4.37
CA ARG A 781 -5.44 -5.10 3.32
C ARG A 781 -5.81 -4.22 2.12
N ILE A 782 -6.37 -3.04 2.37
CA ILE A 782 -6.75 -2.09 1.31
C ILE A 782 -5.51 -1.57 0.59
N LEU A 783 -4.48 -1.15 1.35
CA LEU A 783 -3.25 -0.63 0.77
C LEU A 783 -2.49 -1.70 -0.03
N ASP A 784 -2.40 -2.92 0.47
CA ASP A 784 -1.72 -4.04 -0.20
C ASP A 784 -2.46 -4.45 -1.48
N ALA A 785 -3.80 -4.44 -1.47
CA ALA A 785 -4.59 -4.68 -2.67
C ALA A 785 -4.33 -3.62 -3.76
N ALA A 786 -4.00 -2.38 -3.38
CA ALA A 786 -3.61 -1.31 -4.30
C ALA A 786 -2.10 -1.27 -4.64
N THR A 787 -1.27 -2.09 -3.99
CA THR A 787 0.19 -2.06 -4.17
C THR A 787 0.64 -3.13 -5.16
N ASP A 788 1.49 -2.76 -6.12
CA ASP A 788 2.07 -3.70 -7.09
C ASP A 788 3.23 -4.52 -6.47
N ARG A 789 3.76 -5.50 -7.23
CA ARG A 789 4.90 -6.33 -6.79
C ARG A 789 6.19 -5.55 -6.55
N ARG A 790 6.28 -4.31 -7.03
CA ARG A 790 7.44 -3.43 -6.87
C ARG A 790 7.27 -2.48 -5.67
N GLY A 791 6.15 -2.54 -4.96
CA GLY A 791 5.85 -1.69 -3.81
C GLY A 791 5.29 -0.31 -4.17
N ASN A 792 4.88 -0.11 -5.42
CA ASN A 792 4.23 1.12 -5.88
C ASN A 792 2.73 1.01 -5.65
N VAL A 793 2.16 2.07 -5.08
CA VAL A 793 0.71 2.19 -4.88
C VAL A 793 0.09 2.79 -6.14
N ASP A 794 -0.97 2.15 -6.63
CA ASP A 794 -1.83 2.66 -7.69
C ASP A 794 -2.96 3.50 -7.06
N ALA A 795 -3.00 4.80 -7.38
CA ALA A 795 -3.96 5.73 -6.79
C ALA A 795 -5.39 5.47 -7.27
N ASP A 796 -5.58 5.14 -8.55
CA ASP A 796 -6.89 4.85 -9.12
C ASP A 796 -7.47 3.58 -8.50
N LYS A 797 -6.63 2.55 -8.37
CA LYS A 797 -7.01 1.29 -7.72
C LYS A 797 -7.31 1.49 -6.23
N LEU A 798 -6.48 2.27 -5.52
CA LEU A 798 -6.72 2.58 -4.12
C LEU A 798 -8.03 3.36 -3.94
N SER A 799 -8.28 4.37 -4.79
CA SER A 799 -9.52 5.14 -4.77
C SER A 799 -10.75 4.26 -5.03
N ALA A 800 -10.67 3.32 -5.98
CA ALA A 800 -11.74 2.35 -6.22
C ALA A 800 -12.00 1.45 -5.00
N LEU A 801 -10.94 0.94 -4.36
CA LEU A 801 -11.06 0.11 -3.15
C LEU A 801 -11.63 0.87 -1.95
N LEU A 802 -11.31 2.16 -1.81
CA LEU A 802 -11.91 3.01 -0.78
C LEU A 802 -13.41 3.17 -1.00
N ARG A 803 -13.85 3.37 -2.26
CA ARG A 803 -15.27 3.43 -2.60
C ARG A 803 -15.99 2.09 -2.37
N GLU A 804 -15.36 0.97 -2.75
CA GLU A 804 -15.90 -0.37 -2.51
C GLU A 804 -16.01 -0.68 -1.01
N SER A 805 -15.11 -0.14 -0.20
CA SER A 805 -15.07 -0.35 1.26
C SER A 805 -15.78 0.73 2.07
N THR A 806 -16.58 1.60 1.43
CA THR A 806 -17.20 2.78 2.09
C THR A 806 -17.97 2.37 3.34
N ASP A 807 -18.85 1.37 3.27
CA ASP A 807 -19.69 0.95 4.40
C ASP A 807 -18.88 0.48 5.63
N VAL A 808 -17.69 -0.08 5.41
CA VAL A 808 -16.78 -0.47 6.51
C VAL A 808 -16.03 0.74 7.04
N LEU A 809 -15.51 1.56 6.13
CA LEU A 809 -14.69 2.74 6.44
C LEU A 809 -15.47 3.89 7.07
N GLU A 810 -16.79 3.96 6.88
CA GLU A 810 -17.67 4.88 7.62
C GLU A 810 -17.56 4.70 9.14
N ASN A 811 -17.31 3.46 9.61
CA ASN A 811 -17.09 3.18 11.02
C ASN A 811 -15.63 3.44 11.46
N MET A 812 -14.73 3.82 10.54
CA MET A 812 -13.29 4.03 10.76
C MET A 812 -12.77 5.28 10.00
N PRO A 813 -13.26 6.49 10.33
CA PRO A 813 -12.94 7.71 9.58
C PRO A 813 -11.43 7.99 9.52
N ASP A 814 -10.69 7.69 10.59
CA ASP A 814 -9.24 7.87 10.63
C ASP A 814 -8.50 6.95 9.64
N VAL A 815 -8.98 5.72 9.43
CA VAL A 815 -8.42 4.82 8.42
C VAL A 815 -8.69 5.37 7.02
N TYR A 816 -9.91 5.84 6.77
CA TYR A 816 -10.28 6.47 5.50
C TYR A 816 -9.38 7.68 5.20
N HIS A 817 -9.25 8.63 6.15
CA HIS A 817 -8.45 9.84 5.95
C HIS A 817 -6.97 9.54 5.69
N ARG A 818 -6.40 8.57 6.39
CA ARG A 818 -5.00 8.14 6.16
C ARG A 818 -4.81 7.57 4.76
N LEU A 819 -5.71 6.69 4.30
CA LEU A 819 -5.63 6.11 2.97
C LEU A 819 -5.94 7.11 1.85
N ASP A 820 -6.91 8.00 2.04
CA ASP A 820 -7.21 9.10 1.11
C ASP A 820 -6.02 10.07 0.99
N GLY A 821 -5.31 10.32 2.09
CA GLY A 821 -4.04 11.05 2.08
C GLY A 821 -2.99 10.39 1.17
N VAL A 822 -2.92 9.06 1.14
CA VAL A 822 -2.05 8.32 0.21
C VAL A 822 -2.51 8.49 -1.24
N VAL A 823 -3.81 8.45 -1.53
CA VAL A 823 -4.34 8.68 -2.88
C VAL A 823 -3.93 10.07 -3.38
N ARG A 824 -4.24 11.12 -2.62
CA ARG A 824 -3.97 12.51 -3.02
C ARG A 824 -2.49 12.78 -3.25
N THR A 825 -1.63 12.27 -2.36
CA THR A 825 -0.17 12.45 -2.49
C THR A 825 0.42 11.63 -3.63
N ARG A 826 -0.15 10.45 -3.93
CA ARG A 826 0.26 9.64 -5.08
C ARG A 826 -0.12 10.29 -6.40
N ASP A 827 -1.31 10.89 -6.48
CA ASP A 827 -1.77 11.67 -7.64
C ASP A 827 -0.91 12.93 -7.86
N ALA A 828 -0.52 13.61 -6.78
CA ALA A 828 0.41 14.73 -6.87
C ALA A 828 1.78 14.27 -7.40
N LEU A 829 2.30 13.14 -6.91
CA LEU A 829 3.56 12.56 -7.36
C LEU A 829 3.52 12.16 -8.85
N ALA A 830 2.37 11.77 -9.39
CA ALA A 830 2.24 11.42 -10.80
C ALA A 830 2.67 12.57 -11.74
N LYS A 831 2.52 13.83 -11.32
CA LYS A 831 3.01 15.00 -12.06
C LYS A 831 4.54 15.07 -12.07
N VAL A 832 5.18 14.76 -10.94
CA VAL A 832 6.64 14.65 -10.85
C VAL A 832 7.16 13.48 -11.68
N GLU A 833 6.43 12.36 -11.71
CA GLU A 833 6.77 11.20 -12.54
C GLU A 833 6.68 11.50 -14.05
N ALA A 834 5.77 12.39 -14.46
CA ALA A 834 5.67 12.86 -15.84
C ALA A 834 6.76 13.88 -16.24
N SER A 835 7.41 14.52 -15.27
CA SER A 835 8.49 15.48 -15.51
C SER A 835 9.75 14.81 -16.08
N PRO A 836 10.74 15.56 -16.62
CA PRO A 836 12.03 15.00 -17.04
C PRO A 836 12.69 14.13 -15.95
N LEU A 837 12.67 14.58 -14.69
CA LEU A 837 13.24 13.84 -13.56
C LEU A 837 12.56 12.49 -13.36
N GLY A 838 11.23 12.47 -13.43
CA GLY A 838 10.43 11.25 -13.30
C GLY A 838 10.66 10.26 -14.44
N ARG A 839 10.77 10.77 -15.68
CA ARG A 839 11.08 9.94 -16.86
C ARG A 839 12.46 9.27 -16.76
N ILE A 840 13.46 9.96 -16.22
CA ILE A 840 14.78 9.37 -15.94
C ILE A 840 14.70 8.32 -14.82
N ALA A 841 13.89 8.56 -13.77
CA ALA A 841 13.71 7.60 -12.68
C ALA A 841 13.02 6.29 -13.11
N ALA A 842 12.24 6.33 -14.20
CA ALA A 842 11.45 5.20 -14.69
C ALA A 842 12.29 4.08 -15.32
N ARG A 843 13.36 4.41 -16.07
CA ARG A 843 14.15 3.41 -16.84
C ARG A 843 15.65 3.70 -16.74
N PRO A 844 16.51 2.66 -16.60
CA PRO A 844 17.96 2.83 -16.58
C PRO A 844 18.53 2.93 -18.00
N ASP A 845 18.06 3.90 -18.77
CA ASP A 845 18.39 4.10 -20.19
C ASP A 845 18.91 5.52 -20.41
N VAL A 846 20.14 5.61 -20.92
CA VAL A 846 20.84 6.89 -21.13
C VAL A 846 20.19 7.69 -22.25
N ASP A 847 19.79 7.05 -23.35
CA ASP A 847 19.18 7.75 -24.48
C ASP A 847 17.79 8.27 -24.10
N ALA A 848 17.03 7.49 -23.33
CA ALA A 848 15.76 7.94 -22.78
C ALA A 848 15.95 9.11 -21.79
N ALA A 849 17.02 9.11 -20.99
CA ALA A 849 17.36 10.20 -20.11
C ALA A 849 17.76 11.47 -20.88
N ILE A 850 18.54 11.34 -21.96
CA ILE A 850 18.89 12.44 -22.85
C ILE A 850 17.63 13.02 -23.48
N GLN A 851 16.74 12.19 -24.02
CA GLN A 851 15.48 12.67 -24.61
C GLN A 851 14.53 13.30 -23.59
N ALA A 852 14.61 12.88 -22.32
CA ALA A 852 13.82 13.47 -21.25
C ALA A 852 14.26 14.91 -20.94
N VAL A 853 15.55 15.20 -20.94
CA VAL A 853 16.14 16.52 -20.63
C VAL A 853 16.25 17.40 -21.88
N PHE A 854 16.83 16.85 -22.94
CA PHE A 854 17.11 17.51 -24.22
C PHE A 854 16.12 17.05 -25.30
N THR A 855 14.84 17.36 -25.09
CA THR A 855 13.78 16.97 -26.04
C THR A 855 13.94 17.72 -27.38
N PRO A 856 13.85 17.04 -28.55
CA PRO A 856 13.97 17.68 -29.86
C PRO A 856 12.90 18.75 -30.13
N ASN A 857 11.70 18.56 -29.58
CA ASN A 857 10.58 19.49 -29.67
C ASN A 857 10.17 19.96 -28.26
N PRO A 858 10.95 20.85 -27.63
CA PRO A 858 10.67 21.28 -26.27
C PRO A 858 9.44 22.19 -26.22
N LYS A 859 8.62 22.03 -25.18
CA LYS A 859 7.50 22.95 -24.91
C LYS A 859 8.04 24.32 -24.47
N PRO A 860 7.36 25.43 -24.79
CA PRO A 860 7.71 26.75 -24.27
C PRO A 860 7.81 26.72 -22.73
N GLY A 861 8.87 27.30 -22.17
CA GLY A 861 9.07 27.37 -20.72
C GLY A 861 9.64 26.10 -20.06
N SER A 862 9.93 25.04 -20.81
CA SER A 862 10.44 23.77 -20.26
C SER A 862 11.82 23.85 -19.58
N HIS A 863 12.56 24.94 -19.77
CA HIS A 863 13.87 25.19 -19.15
C HIS A 863 13.83 25.11 -17.61
N ALA A 864 12.72 25.48 -16.96
CA ALA A 864 12.57 25.38 -15.51
C ALA A 864 12.52 23.91 -15.04
N GLU A 865 11.77 23.05 -15.74
CA GLU A 865 11.70 21.61 -15.45
C GLU A 865 13.04 20.91 -15.72
N VAL A 866 13.73 21.32 -16.79
CA VAL A 866 15.07 20.85 -17.14
C VAL A 866 16.08 21.22 -16.06
N SER A 867 16.09 22.48 -15.62
CA SER A 867 16.95 22.96 -14.52
C SER A 867 16.68 22.18 -13.24
N ALA A 868 15.41 21.99 -12.86
CA ALA A 868 15.03 21.26 -11.67
C ALA A 868 15.48 19.79 -11.73
N ALA A 869 15.30 19.12 -12.88
CA ALA A 869 15.74 17.74 -13.07
C ALA A 869 17.26 17.61 -12.99
N MET A 870 18.01 18.47 -13.69
CA MET A 870 19.46 18.46 -13.67
C MET A 870 20.04 18.82 -12.30
N THR A 871 19.42 19.77 -11.59
CA THR A 871 19.79 20.11 -10.21
C THR A 871 19.59 18.93 -9.27
N ALA A 872 18.46 18.21 -9.41
CA ALA A 872 18.18 17.02 -8.61
C ALA A 872 19.17 15.87 -8.91
N LEU A 873 19.52 15.66 -10.18
CA LEU A 873 20.56 14.70 -10.56
C LEU A 873 21.92 15.11 -9.98
N ALA A 874 22.34 16.35 -10.19
CA ALA A 874 23.63 16.87 -9.74
C ALA A 874 23.77 16.81 -8.22
N ARG A 875 22.70 17.10 -7.47
CA ARG A 875 22.68 16.99 -6.01
C ARG A 875 22.89 15.56 -5.53
N ASN A 876 22.30 14.57 -6.20
CA ASN A 876 22.33 13.17 -5.75
C ASN A 876 23.52 12.38 -6.31
N ARG A 877 23.92 12.64 -7.56
CA ARG A 877 25.14 12.12 -8.21
C ARG A 877 25.70 13.14 -9.21
N PRO A 878 26.64 14.01 -8.78
CA PRO A 878 27.24 15.03 -9.64
C PRO A 878 27.87 14.48 -10.93
N ALA A 879 28.56 13.35 -10.83
CA ALA A 879 29.23 12.72 -11.97
C ALA A 879 28.23 12.24 -13.03
N ALA A 880 27.14 11.58 -12.64
CA ALA A 880 26.12 11.10 -13.57
C ALA A 880 25.42 12.26 -14.32
N ALA A 881 25.16 13.37 -13.63
CA ALA A 881 24.59 14.57 -14.26
C ALA A 881 25.55 15.18 -15.31
N ARG A 882 26.85 15.25 -14.99
CA ARG A 882 27.90 15.70 -15.92
C ARG A 882 28.02 14.76 -17.12
N ASP A 883 27.99 13.45 -16.88
CA ASP A 883 28.04 12.43 -17.95
C ASP A 883 26.84 12.57 -18.89
N LEU A 884 25.63 12.80 -18.38
CA LEU A 884 24.45 13.00 -19.22
C LEU A 884 24.60 14.19 -20.18
N ALA A 885 25.08 15.34 -19.66
CA ALA A 885 25.32 16.52 -20.47
C ALA A 885 26.46 16.31 -21.47
N ARG A 886 27.56 15.68 -21.03
CA ARG A 886 28.72 15.36 -21.87
C ARG A 886 28.34 14.43 -23.01
N ILE A 887 27.67 13.31 -22.73
CA ILE A 887 27.26 12.31 -23.72
C ILE A 887 26.33 12.94 -24.77
N HIS A 888 25.39 13.80 -24.33
CA HIS A 888 24.53 14.53 -25.27
C HIS A 888 25.35 15.40 -26.23
N LEU A 889 26.26 16.23 -25.70
CA LEU A 889 27.09 17.13 -26.50
C LEU A 889 28.04 16.36 -27.44
N GLU A 890 28.68 15.30 -26.95
CA GLU A 890 29.53 14.42 -27.76
C GLU A 890 28.74 13.73 -28.86
N SER A 891 27.52 13.26 -28.58
CA SER A 891 26.65 12.64 -29.58
C SER A 891 26.29 13.61 -30.70
N VAL A 892 25.87 14.84 -30.35
CA VAL A 892 25.55 15.89 -31.33
C VAL A 892 26.79 16.29 -32.13
N PHE A 893 27.96 16.37 -31.49
CA PHE A 893 29.23 16.66 -32.16
C PHE A 893 29.63 15.57 -33.15
N ASN A 894 29.57 14.31 -32.74
CA ASN A 894 29.89 13.17 -33.59
C ASN A 894 28.94 13.10 -34.79
N GLU A 895 27.65 13.35 -34.59
CA GLU A 895 26.67 13.39 -35.68
C GLU A 895 26.97 14.53 -36.67
N ALA A 896 27.20 15.75 -36.18
CA ALA A 896 27.50 16.92 -37.01
C ALA A 896 28.81 16.76 -37.80
N THR A 897 29.83 16.15 -37.20
CA THR A 897 31.13 15.93 -37.85
C THR A 897 31.13 14.73 -38.80
N GLN A 898 30.39 13.66 -38.48
CA GLN A 898 30.27 12.47 -39.34
C GLN A 898 29.50 12.76 -40.64
N GLN A 899 28.46 13.59 -40.58
CA GLN A 899 27.72 14.05 -41.76
C GLN A 899 28.56 14.95 -42.68
N SER A 900 29.66 15.50 -42.17
CA SER A 900 30.45 16.53 -42.83
C SER A 900 31.68 15.99 -43.59
N LYS A 901 31.72 14.78 -44.15
CA LYS A 901 32.95 14.30 -44.83
C LYS A 901 33.38 15.18 -46.03
N GLY A 902 34.70 15.42 -46.19
CA GLY A 902 35.28 16.18 -47.33
C GLY A 902 35.35 17.70 -47.10
N VAL A 903 35.04 18.52 -48.12
CA VAL A 903 35.03 20.00 -48.01
C VAL A 903 33.97 20.49 -47.00
N ALA A 904 32.93 19.68 -46.76
CA ALA A 904 31.93 19.90 -45.72
C ALA A 904 32.52 19.84 -44.29
N ALA A 905 33.66 19.16 -44.07
CA ALA A 905 34.23 18.93 -42.73
C ALA A 905 34.67 20.23 -42.08
N GLN A 906 35.02 21.19 -42.94
CA GLN A 906 35.43 22.53 -42.57
C GLN A 906 34.26 23.37 -42.02
N TYR A 907 33.01 22.95 -42.26
CA TYR A 907 31.79 23.53 -41.68
C TYR A 907 31.28 22.74 -40.46
N GLY A 908 31.94 21.64 -40.08
CA GLY A 908 31.50 20.77 -38.98
C GLY A 908 31.36 21.50 -37.64
N GLY A 909 32.20 22.52 -37.38
CA GLY A 909 32.09 23.36 -36.19
C GLY A 909 30.80 24.18 -36.16
N ALA A 910 30.46 24.87 -37.24
CA ALA A 910 29.22 25.64 -37.34
C ALA A 910 27.97 24.73 -37.36
N GLY A 911 28.06 23.57 -38.02
CA GLY A 911 27.03 22.55 -37.99
C GLY A 911 26.76 22.06 -36.56
N PHE A 912 27.81 21.76 -35.79
CA PHE A 912 27.70 21.40 -34.38
C PHE A 912 27.10 22.53 -33.53
N ALA A 913 27.62 23.75 -33.64
CA ALA A 913 27.12 24.89 -32.86
C ALA A 913 25.63 25.17 -33.14
N SER A 914 25.22 25.05 -34.41
CA SER A 914 23.82 25.17 -34.81
C SER A 914 22.96 24.01 -34.29
N ALA A 915 23.46 22.77 -34.37
CA ALA A 915 22.73 21.58 -33.89
C ALA A 915 22.55 21.58 -32.37
N VAL A 916 23.57 22.00 -31.61
CA VAL A 916 23.52 22.09 -30.14
C VAL A 916 22.63 23.25 -29.69
N ARG A 917 22.74 24.44 -30.30
CA ARG A 917 21.89 25.58 -29.95
C ARG A 917 20.43 25.33 -30.34
N GLY A 918 20.19 24.71 -31.49
CA GLY A 918 18.87 24.45 -32.01
C GLY A 918 18.01 25.71 -32.10
N ASN A 919 16.72 25.59 -31.78
CA ASN A 919 15.83 26.73 -31.63
C ASN A 919 16.03 27.45 -30.28
N SER A 920 15.42 28.63 -30.11
CA SER A 920 15.58 29.44 -28.88
C SER A 920 15.23 28.67 -27.59
N GLN A 921 14.20 27.83 -27.62
CA GLN A 921 13.81 27.02 -26.46
C GLN A 921 14.81 25.90 -26.17
N GLN A 922 15.37 25.24 -27.20
CA GLN A 922 16.44 24.25 -27.04
C GLN A 922 17.69 24.88 -26.42
N ARG A 923 18.08 26.08 -26.87
CA ARG A 923 19.18 26.84 -26.27
C ARG A 923 18.93 27.13 -24.79
N HIS A 924 17.73 27.59 -24.42
CA HIS A 924 17.40 27.85 -23.02
C HIS A 924 17.40 26.57 -22.17
N ASN A 925 16.95 25.44 -22.71
CA ASN A 925 16.99 24.15 -22.01
C ASN A 925 18.44 23.67 -21.83
N LEU A 926 19.28 23.83 -22.85
CA LEU A 926 20.71 23.51 -22.75
C LEU A 926 21.40 24.38 -21.69
N GLU A 927 21.17 25.70 -21.74
CA GLU A 927 21.70 26.64 -20.76
C GLU A 927 21.27 26.26 -19.33
N ALA A 928 19.98 25.99 -19.14
CA ALA A 928 19.42 25.55 -17.86
C ALA A 928 20.06 24.24 -17.37
N ALA A 929 20.26 23.27 -18.27
CA ALA A 929 20.87 21.99 -17.92
C ALA A 929 22.33 22.14 -17.50
N ILE A 930 23.13 22.92 -18.24
CA ILE A 930 24.55 23.13 -17.94
C ILE A 930 24.73 23.98 -16.68
N ARG A 931 23.94 25.06 -16.52
CA ARG A 931 23.99 25.92 -15.31
C ARG A 931 23.59 25.18 -14.03
N ALA A 932 22.76 24.14 -14.14
CA ALA A 932 22.36 23.30 -13.01
C ALA A 932 23.46 22.32 -12.54
N LEU A 933 24.54 22.13 -13.31
CA LEU A 933 25.68 21.33 -12.91
C LEU A 933 26.55 22.07 -11.87
N PRO A 934 27.39 21.36 -11.09
CA PRO A 934 28.37 22.03 -10.25
C PRO A 934 29.35 22.82 -11.12
N GLU A 935 29.55 24.09 -10.78
CA GLU A 935 30.28 25.09 -11.58
C GLU A 935 29.58 25.48 -12.90
N GLY A 936 28.25 25.34 -12.96
CA GLY A 936 27.47 25.51 -14.18
C GLY A 936 27.62 26.86 -14.89
N ASP A 937 27.81 27.97 -14.17
CA ASP A 937 28.03 29.29 -14.79
C ASP A 937 29.36 29.39 -15.54
N THR A 938 30.44 28.79 -15.00
CA THR A 938 31.75 28.77 -15.67
C THR A 938 31.73 27.81 -16.85
N LEU A 939 31.09 26.65 -16.70
CA LEU A 939 30.88 25.67 -17.77
C LEU A 939 30.09 26.26 -18.92
N TRP A 940 28.96 26.91 -18.64
CA TRP A 940 28.14 27.56 -19.67
C TRP A 940 28.90 28.71 -20.35
N GLY A 941 29.59 29.55 -19.57
CA GLY A 941 30.42 30.61 -20.14
C GLY A 941 31.51 30.07 -21.08
N GLY A 942 32.13 28.93 -20.76
CA GLY A 942 33.06 28.23 -21.64
C GLY A 942 32.39 27.70 -22.91
N LEU A 943 31.26 27.01 -22.75
CA LEU A 943 30.51 26.39 -23.85
C LEU A 943 29.91 27.43 -24.81
N ASP A 944 29.36 28.53 -24.31
CA ASP A 944 28.78 29.59 -25.15
C ASP A 944 29.85 30.32 -25.97
N ARG A 945 31.04 30.55 -25.40
CA ARG A 945 32.21 31.05 -26.15
C ARG A 945 32.64 30.08 -27.24
N LEU A 946 32.67 28.79 -26.93
CA LEU A 946 32.95 27.74 -27.91
C LEU A 946 31.93 27.78 -29.05
N MET A 947 30.64 27.67 -28.73
CA MET A 947 29.57 27.64 -29.73
C MET A 947 29.57 28.90 -30.59
N THR A 948 29.77 30.07 -30.00
CA THR A 948 29.86 31.35 -30.73
C THR A 948 31.03 31.37 -31.71
N THR A 949 32.20 30.88 -31.28
CA THR A 949 33.38 30.77 -32.16
C THR A 949 33.15 29.76 -33.27
N LEU A 950 32.57 28.61 -32.95
CA LEU A 950 32.30 27.56 -33.93
C LEU A 950 31.23 27.96 -34.94
N GLU A 951 30.19 28.68 -34.53
CA GLU A 951 29.19 29.25 -35.45
C GLU A 951 29.82 30.25 -36.43
N ALA A 952 30.79 31.06 -35.98
CA ALA A 952 31.51 31.99 -36.84
C ALA A 952 32.27 31.30 -37.99
N THR A 953 32.69 30.05 -37.81
CA THR A 953 33.32 29.25 -38.89
C THR A 953 32.37 28.96 -40.06
N GLY A 954 31.06 29.08 -39.84
CA GLY A 954 30.02 28.82 -40.84
C GLY A 954 29.97 29.86 -41.95
N TYR A 955 30.52 31.05 -41.71
CA TYR A 955 30.57 32.13 -42.70
C TYR A 955 31.60 31.89 -43.81
N ARG A 956 32.38 30.79 -43.76
CA ARG A 956 33.38 30.47 -44.77
C ARG A 956 32.80 30.54 -46.20
N PRO A 957 33.47 31.20 -47.15
CA PRO A 957 33.03 31.24 -48.54
C PRO A 957 33.10 29.85 -49.18
N GLN A 958 32.01 29.39 -49.81
CA GLN A 958 32.01 28.11 -50.54
C GLN A 958 33.06 28.11 -51.67
N LYS A 959 33.79 26.98 -51.81
CA LYS A 959 34.77 26.77 -52.88
C LYS A 959 34.04 26.34 -54.16
N GLY A 960 33.74 27.31 -55.03
CA GLY A 960 33.22 27.06 -56.38
C GLY A 960 31.91 27.81 -56.70
N SER A 961 31.84 28.35 -57.92
CA SER A 961 30.72 29.05 -58.58
C SER A 961 30.44 30.51 -58.17
N ASP A 962 31.25 31.43 -58.70
CA ASP A 962 30.82 32.71 -59.30
C ASP A 962 31.91 33.10 -60.31
N THR A 963 31.86 32.52 -61.51
CA THR A 963 32.89 32.72 -62.55
C THR A 963 32.97 34.17 -63.00
N ALA A 964 31.83 34.89 -63.08
CA ALA A 964 31.80 36.27 -63.56
C ALA A 964 32.47 37.28 -62.61
N PHE A 965 32.17 37.22 -61.30
CA PHE A 965 32.75 38.13 -60.32
C PHE A 965 34.22 37.82 -60.03
N ASN A 966 34.58 36.53 -59.91
CA ASN A 966 35.97 36.12 -59.73
C ASN A 966 36.83 36.51 -60.93
N GLU A 967 36.30 36.43 -62.15
CA GLU A 967 36.99 36.91 -63.35
C GLU A 967 37.10 38.44 -63.40
N ALA A 968 36.05 39.17 -62.98
CA ALA A 968 36.06 40.63 -62.93
C ALA A 968 37.10 41.18 -61.93
N ILE A 969 37.14 40.64 -60.71
CA ILE A 969 38.16 41.01 -59.71
C ILE A 969 39.57 40.58 -60.15
N LYS A 970 39.73 39.40 -60.74
CA LYS A 970 41.02 38.95 -61.30
C LYS A 970 41.50 39.89 -62.42
N LYS A 971 40.62 40.32 -63.32
CA LYS A 971 40.93 41.30 -64.38
C LYS A 971 41.28 42.68 -63.81
N GLN A 972 40.63 43.10 -62.74
CA GLN A 972 40.89 44.39 -62.10
C GLN A 972 42.22 44.41 -61.31
N PHE A 973 42.58 43.31 -60.64
CA PHE A 973 43.91 43.16 -60.05
C PHE A 973 45.03 43.07 -61.10
N ALA A 974 44.72 42.62 -62.32
CA ALA A 974 45.65 42.60 -63.43
C ALA A 974 45.89 43.98 -64.06
N SER A 975 44.94 44.92 -63.98
CA SER A 975 45.03 46.24 -64.61
C SER A 975 45.76 47.29 -63.77
N GLY A 976 45.97 47.07 -62.47
CA GLY A 976 46.81 47.91 -61.60
C GLY A 976 46.30 49.34 -61.35
N SER A 977 45.15 49.74 -61.92
CA SER A 977 44.60 51.08 -61.78
C SER A 977 43.08 51.06 -61.94
N THR A 978 42.34 50.91 -60.85
CA THR A 978 40.94 51.38 -60.67
C THR A 978 40.42 51.03 -59.27
N PRO A 979 39.57 51.88 -58.65
CA PRO A 979 38.85 51.52 -57.42
C PRO A 979 37.86 50.37 -57.68
N ILE A 980 37.85 49.37 -56.79
CA ILE A 980 37.01 48.16 -56.86
C ILE A 980 35.50 48.49 -57.01
N GLY A 981 35.07 49.69 -56.64
CA GLY A 981 33.68 50.15 -56.74
C GLY A 981 33.06 50.21 -58.15
N GLN A 982 33.83 50.28 -59.24
CA GLN A 982 33.28 50.34 -60.60
C GLN A 982 32.86 48.98 -61.19
N ALA A 983 33.49 47.87 -60.79
CA ALA A 983 33.13 46.55 -61.31
C ALA A 983 31.75 46.06 -60.80
N VAL A 984 31.31 46.59 -59.65
CA VAL A 984 30.01 46.25 -59.04
C VAL A 984 28.86 47.02 -59.71
N SER A 985 29.09 48.25 -60.21
CA SER A 985 28.04 49.02 -60.90
C SER A 985 27.73 48.49 -62.30
N ASP A 986 28.72 47.93 -63.00
CA ASP A 986 28.55 47.43 -64.37
C ASP A 986 27.80 46.09 -64.42
N VAL A 987 27.85 45.30 -63.34
CA VAL A 987 27.11 44.04 -63.23
C VAL A 987 25.69 44.29 -62.70
N ALA A 988 25.48 45.28 -61.84
CA ALA A 988 24.17 45.61 -61.27
C ALA A 988 23.20 46.26 -62.28
N THR A 989 23.67 46.69 -63.45
CA THR A 989 22.85 47.39 -64.47
C THR A 989 22.51 46.54 -65.70
N GLY A 990 23.00 45.29 -65.80
CA GLY A 990 22.90 44.49 -67.03
C GLY A 990 22.06 43.21 -66.99
N ALA A 991 21.37 42.88 -65.90
CA ALA A 991 20.68 41.59 -65.76
C ALA A 991 19.17 41.73 -65.51
N ALA A 992 18.46 42.23 -66.51
CA ALA A 992 17.01 42.10 -66.62
C ALA A 992 16.61 41.82 -68.08
N ALA A 993 16.98 40.65 -68.62
CA ALA A 993 16.33 40.04 -69.78
C ALA A 993 16.77 38.60 -70.00
N GLY A 994 15.80 37.67 -70.04
CA GLY A 994 15.85 36.51 -70.93
C GLY A 994 16.46 35.22 -70.39
N ALA A 995 15.62 34.39 -69.77
CA ALA A 995 15.83 32.94 -69.78
C ALA A 995 15.60 32.39 -71.19
N THR A 996 16.53 31.58 -71.70
CA THR A 996 16.35 30.31 -72.44
C THR A 996 17.66 29.97 -73.18
N VAL A 997 18.32 28.87 -72.81
CA VAL A 997 19.25 28.19 -73.71
C VAL A 997 18.99 26.70 -73.61
N GLY A 998 18.50 26.14 -74.71
CA GLY A 998 18.56 24.71 -75.00
C GLY A 998 19.02 24.54 -76.44
N GLY A 999 20.08 23.76 -76.65
CA GLY A 999 20.35 23.11 -77.94
C GLY A 999 21.70 23.40 -78.61
N PHE A 1000 22.37 22.29 -78.93
CA PHE A 1000 23.65 22.12 -79.62
C PHE A 1000 23.66 22.58 -81.09
N GLY A 1001 24.85 22.98 -81.57
CA GLY A 1001 25.28 22.79 -82.97
C GLY A 1001 25.56 24.08 -83.77
N GLY A 1002 26.81 24.25 -84.23
CA GLY A 1002 27.16 25.27 -85.22
C GLY A 1002 28.65 25.60 -85.27
N ALA A 1003 29.39 24.88 -86.11
CA ALA A 1003 30.79 25.15 -86.43
C ALA A 1003 30.94 26.31 -87.44
N ALA A 1004 32.17 26.86 -87.47
CA ALA A 1004 32.82 27.65 -88.54
C ALA A 1004 32.87 29.18 -88.40
N GLY A 1005 34.11 29.68 -88.56
CA GLY A 1005 34.49 31.10 -88.65
C GLY A 1005 35.31 31.55 -87.44
N GLY A 1006 36.62 31.75 -87.47
CA GLY A 1006 37.60 31.76 -88.54
C GLY A 1006 38.92 32.22 -87.89
N ALA A 1007 40.02 31.62 -88.30
CA ALA A 1007 41.36 32.00 -87.86
C ALA A 1007 41.68 33.47 -88.19
N ILE A 1008 42.51 34.08 -87.32
CA ILE A 1008 43.36 35.28 -87.46
C ILE A 1008 43.21 36.16 -86.19
N VAL A 1009 43.86 35.78 -85.09
CA VAL A 1009 44.59 36.68 -84.16
C VAL A 1009 45.65 35.83 -83.46
N GLY A 1010 46.81 35.71 -84.10
CA GLY A 1010 47.96 34.98 -83.58
C GLY A 1010 48.75 35.74 -82.51
N LEU A 1011 49.44 34.96 -81.68
CA LEU A 1011 50.87 35.17 -81.36
C LEU A 1011 51.30 36.46 -80.61
N LYS A 1012 50.48 37.00 -79.69
CA LYS A 1012 50.94 37.96 -78.65
C LYS A 1012 50.47 37.66 -77.22
N ARG A 1013 50.30 36.38 -76.84
CA ARG A 1013 49.89 35.98 -75.46
C ARG A 1013 50.93 35.26 -74.60
N GLY A 1014 52.12 34.93 -75.13
CA GLY A 1014 53.10 34.13 -74.39
C GLY A 1014 53.85 34.83 -73.24
N ALA A 1015 54.13 36.14 -73.36
CA ALA A 1015 54.88 36.89 -72.34
C ALA A 1015 53.97 37.64 -71.34
N GLY A 1016 52.76 37.99 -71.78
CA GLY A 1016 51.75 38.64 -70.94
C GLY A 1016 51.21 37.70 -69.87
N ASP A 1017 50.84 36.47 -70.23
CA ASP A 1017 50.20 35.52 -69.30
C ASP A 1017 51.12 35.08 -68.15
N ALA A 1018 52.44 35.04 -68.33
CA ALA A 1018 53.40 34.72 -67.27
C ALA A 1018 53.57 35.87 -66.27
N ALA A 1019 53.72 37.12 -66.75
CA ALA A 1019 53.78 38.31 -65.90
C ALA A 1019 52.43 38.58 -65.19
N LEU A 1020 51.32 38.25 -65.86
CA LEU A 1020 49.96 38.30 -65.32
C LEU A 1020 49.78 37.28 -64.19
N ARG A 1021 50.29 36.05 -64.38
CA ARG A 1021 50.31 35.01 -63.34
C ARG A 1021 51.16 35.45 -62.15
N VAL A 1022 52.36 36.00 -62.37
CA VAL A 1022 53.26 36.47 -61.30
C VAL A 1022 52.67 37.63 -60.48
N ARG A 1023 52.00 38.60 -61.11
CA ARG A 1023 51.30 39.69 -60.37
C ARG A 1023 50.06 39.20 -59.63
N MET A 1024 49.30 38.28 -60.19
CA MET A 1024 48.16 37.65 -59.50
C MET A 1024 48.60 36.85 -58.28
N LEU A 1025 49.74 36.16 -58.37
CA LEU A 1025 50.34 35.43 -57.25
C LEU A 1025 50.75 36.36 -56.10
N GLY A 1026 51.40 37.49 -56.38
CA GLY A 1026 51.81 38.45 -55.35
C GLY A 1026 50.65 39.20 -54.68
N ASN A 1027 49.61 39.59 -55.44
CA ASN A 1027 48.42 40.23 -54.87
C ASN A 1027 47.55 39.24 -54.08
N GLY A 1028 47.46 37.98 -54.52
CA GLY A 1028 46.75 36.92 -53.80
C GLY A 1028 47.40 36.57 -52.46
N GLU A 1029 48.74 36.55 -52.42
CA GLU A 1029 49.54 36.35 -51.20
C GLU A 1029 49.34 37.49 -50.19
N ALA A 1030 49.36 38.75 -50.65
CA ALA A 1030 49.11 39.94 -49.83
C ALA A 1030 47.73 39.92 -49.16
N ILE A 1031 46.68 39.57 -49.92
CA ILE A 1031 45.32 39.44 -49.39
C ILE A 1031 45.24 38.25 -48.42
N ALA A 1032 45.87 37.11 -48.75
CA ALA A 1032 45.87 35.94 -47.87
C ALA A 1032 46.51 36.24 -46.51
N ARG A 1033 47.68 36.90 -46.46
CA ARG A 1033 48.29 37.31 -45.19
C ARG A 1033 47.39 38.27 -44.43
N LEU A 1034 46.77 39.24 -45.10
CA LEU A 1034 45.86 40.17 -44.45
C LEU A 1034 44.60 39.48 -43.87
N MET A 1035 44.05 38.46 -44.55
CA MET A 1035 42.81 37.80 -44.12
C MET A 1035 43.02 36.67 -43.12
N PHE A 1036 44.17 35.99 -43.18
CA PHE A 1036 44.44 34.81 -42.35
C PHE A 1036 45.44 35.09 -41.21
N ASP A 1037 46.25 36.14 -41.27
CA ASP A 1037 47.23 36.45 -40.21
C ASP A 1037 46.54 36.99 -38.93
N PRO A 1038 46.99 36.57 -37.73
CA PRO A 1038 46.62 37.15 -36.44
C PRO A 1038 46.65 38.68 -36.36
N ARG A 1039 47.69 39.31 -36.92
CA ARG A 1039 48.09 40.69 -36.61
C ARG A 1039 47.33 41.72 -37.45
N ALA A 1040 46.63 41.29 -38.50
CA ALA A 1040 45.93 42.15 -39.43
C ALA A 1040 44.78 42.96 -38.79
N LEU A 1041 43.91 42.32 -38.00
CA LEU A 1041 42.72 42.97 -37.41
C LEU A 1041 43.07 44.07 -36.38
N PRO A 1042 44.02 43.85 -35.46
CA PRO A 1042 44.51 44.90 -34.55
C PRO A 1042 45.04 46.13 -35.28
N ASP A 1043 45.84 45.95 -36.33
CA ASP A 1043 46.38 47.06 -37.12
C ASP A 1043 45.29 47.74 -37.98
N LEU A 1044 44.28 47.00 -38.49
CA LEU A 1044 43.10 47.57 -39.17
C LEU A 1044 42.27 48.47 -38.25
N ARG A 1045 42.05 48.05 -37.00
CA ARG A 1045 41.35 48.84 -35.98
C ARG A 1045 42.16 50.07 -35.57
N ALA A 1046 43.46 49.91 -35.36
CA ALA A 1046 44.33 51.03 -35.02
C ALA A 1046 44.40 52.07 -36.15
N LEU A 1047 44.33 51.60 -37.40
CA LEU A 1047 44.19 52.45 -38.58
C LEU A 1047 42.83 53.16 -38.65
N SER A 1048 41.71 52.47 -38.36
CA SER A 1048 40.37 53.08 -38.41
C SER A 1048 40.18 54.19 -37.37
N ARG A 1049 40.90 54.11 -36.24
CA ARG A 1049 40.93 55.12 -35.18
C ARG A 1049 41.87 56.29 -35.46
N SER A 1050 42.79 56.12 -36.42
CA SER A 1050 43.79 57.13 -36.72
C SER A 1050 43.22 58.15 -37.71
N PRO A 1051 43.31 59.47 -37.43
CA PRO A 1051 42.90 60.50 -38.38
C PRO A 1051 43.61 60.30 -39.73
N ALA A 1052 42.88 60.46 -40.83
CA ALA A 1052 43.43 60.29 -42.17
C ALA A 1052 44.65 61.22 -42.38
N GLY A 1053 45.79 60.64 -42.77
CA GLY A 1053 47.06 61.38 -42.94
C GLY A 1053 47.87 61.62 -41.66
N SER A 1054 47.45 61.07 -40.51
CA SER A 1054 48.27 61.11 -39.27
C SER A 1054 49.47 60.16 -39.33
N LYS A 1055 50.54 60.47 -38.58
CA LYS A 1055 51.72 59.60 -38.44
C LYS A 1055 51.36 58.18 -37.98
N ASN A 1056 50.32 58.06 -37.15
CA ASN A 1056 49.81 56.76 -36.69
C ASN A 1056 49.09 56.01 -37.81
N ALA A 1057 48.26 56.70 -38.61
CA ALA A 1057 47.64 56.09 -39.79
C ALA A 1057 48.70 55.60 -40.79
N GLU A 1058 49.77 56.37 -41.01
CA GLU A 1058 50.90 55.95 -41.84
C GLU A 1058 51.63 54.73 -41.26
N LEU A 1059 51.85 54.70 -39.94
CA LEU A 1059 52.50 53.59 -39.26
C LEU A 1059 51.70 52.29 -39.39
N PHE A 1060 50.40 52.31 -39.08
CA PHE A 1060 49.55 51.11 -39.18
C PHE A 1060 49.35 50.67 -40.63
N THR A 1061 49.24 51.62 -41.57
CA THR A 1061 49.22 51.31 -43.01
C THR A 1061 50.52 50.63 -43.43
N ARG A 1062 51.69 51.13 -43.00
CA ARG A 1062 52.98 50.49 -43.29
C ARG A 1062 53.09 49.09 -42.68
N ARG A 1063 52.56 48.86 -41.47
CA ARG A 1063 52.55 47.53 -40.84
C ARG A 1063 51.65 46.55 -41.59
N LEU A 1064 50.44 46.97 -41.99
CA LEU A 1064 49.54 46.16 -42.81
C LEU A 1064 50.14 45.85 -44.19
N LEU A 1065 50.83 46.82 -44.80
CA LEU A 1065 51.53 46.63 -46.07
C LEU A 1065 52.77 45.73 -45.92
N ALA A 1066 53.54 45.86 -44.83
CA ALA A 1066 54.68 44.99 -44.54
C ALA A 1066 54.24 43.55 -44.27
N LEU A 1067 53.08 43.39 -43.62
CA LEU A 1067 52.42 42.12 -43.38
C LEU A 1067 51.93 41.49 -44.70
N ALA A 1068 51.30 42.28 -45.57
CA ALA A 1068 50.88 41.86 -46.90
C ALA A 1068 52.08 41.44 -47.79
N ASN A 1069 53.18 42.20 -47.77
CA ASN A 1069 54.32 42.02 -48.68
C ASN A 1069 55.40 41.03 -48.19
N GLY A 1070 55.18 40.34 -47.06
CA GLY A 1070 56.09 39.26 -46.62
C GLY A 1070 57.47 39.74 -46.21
N GLY A 1071 57.56 40.64 -45.22
CA GLY A 1071 58.75 40.82 -44.38
C GLY A 1071 60.11 40.86 -45.11
N GLY A 1072 60.31 41.78 -46.05
CA GLY A 1072 61.63 42.08 -46.61
C GLY A 1072 62.39 43.16 -45.82
N GLY A 1073 63.15 42.75 -44.79
CA GLY A 1073 64.30 43.48 -44.20
C GLY A 1073 64.06 44.74 -43.33
N PRO A 1074 64.97 45.05 -42.37
CA PRO A 1074 64.82 46.19 -41.46
C PRO A 1074 65.02 47.52 -42.20
N VAL A 1075 64.11 48.46 -41.96
CA VAL A 1075 64.19 49.83 -42.50
C VAL A 1075 65.28 50.60 -41.76
N ARG A 1076 66.28 51.07 -42.51
CA ARG A 1076 67.34 51.99 -42.06
C ARG A 1076 66.73 53.22 -41.37
N GLU A 1077 67.29 53.58 -40.22
CA GLU A 1077 67.02 54.84 -39.53
C GLU A 1077 67.28 56.05 -40.46
N PRO A 1078 66.42 57.08 -40.43
CA PRO A 1078 66.73 58.35 -41.07
C PRO A 1078 67.84 59.06 -40.29
N SER A 1079 68.93 59.31 -40.99
CA SER A 1079 70.06 60.13 -40.57
C SER A 1079 69.63 61.46 -39.97
N THR A 1080 70.17 61.74 -38.78
CA THR A 1080 70.26 63.07 -38.19
C THR A 1080 70.91 64.05 -39.15
N GLU A 1081 70.22 65.13 -39.52
CA GLU A 1081 70.86 66.37 -39.97
C GLU A 1081 70.32 67.57 -39.18
N ARG A 1082 71.29 68.43 -38.86
CA ARG A 1082 71.25 69.54 -37.91
C ARG A 1082 70.43 70.72 -38.45
N ARG A 1083 69.54 71.25 -37.62
CA ARG A 1083 69.67 72.56 -36.95
C ARG A 1083 68.53 72.77 -35.98
#